data_AF-A0A814FA12-F1
#
_entry.id   AF-A0A814FA12-F1
#
_cell.length_a   1.000
_cell.length_b   1.000
_cell.length_c   1.000
_cell.angle_alpha   90.00
_cell.angle_beta   90.00
_cell.angle_gamma   90.00
#
_symmetry.space_group_name_H-M   'P 1'
#
loop_
_entity.id
_entity.type
_entity.pdbx_description
1 polymer ?
#
loop_
_entity_poly.entity_id
_entity_poly.type
_entity_poly.pdbx_seq_one_letter_code
_entity_poly.pdbx_strand_id
1 'polypeptide(L)'
;MHCNPLPSRAFLFTSTLFVLFGLSTWLDINGVWVQLPLIVNSAPEGWSLPSYLTLAIAVANIGPLILMVLKLIFKQRLDERIFIYIEIIVGLISCALIAQYWNRTTNNRSLAFIILVFLLGTLDCTSTVTYSDYMKRYSHQLLNSLYLGESLTSLLPSLLALIQGVGGEAVCHTVNGTTNLSYPVYSRPRFSVQTYFWILFSIIFVSLLAFLMLEYSQVSKHFRAMHSKQRTCDVNSTYELAPTQLPVLAPTKMSNFTYYVLSSTSYFMCIILFGILPAIGTYTMLPYGQRAYYVSSLLLPLASPLSVGFILLRSIIRLPLILFLLLIGTCLSIYALIVASQSPCPVLHDTVGGAIIVISAYFLAQLIFNYLRLVIGNRVRQEYHKESGLFWLGAISQMGDETANIENQQPAANKQVFDSSKSLQNLGAGDTELLVQFLTQDEADEAMKNLSVGGEVEYQQWYHMPNRKKVSDPLLKLKRIKRALANKTDDGLIPYYRFPVNDQNRYGILVPMTPTIEKIRQKIIEKTGVEVNHCVILLYRNTDDCIGFHKDKTLDLDEDAPIISLSLGCERPYILRDDIFKPTIEQEFKLPHGALLRLGPKTNATYYHSIRQLTKSEELSTDNDLTSPRISLTFRKVLTFKDENDQVYGKGAQYQTLNWPEALNGKHRYDKELELSLLEVIDN
;
A
#
# COMPACT_ATOMS: atom_id res chain seq x y z
N MET A 1 8.62 60.30 -19.17
CA MET A 1 7.74 59.27 -19.75
C MET A 1 6.99 58.59 -18.61
N HIS A 2 5.66 58.66 -18.59
CA HIS A 2 4.86 58.08 -17.50
C HIS A 2 4.80 56.56 -17.60
N CYS A 3 5.31 55.86 -16.58
CA CYS A 3 5.01 54.45 -16.34
C CYS A 3 3.54 54.35 -15.88
N ASN A 4 2.61 54.13 -16.82
CA ASN A 4 1.22 53.89 -16.46
C ASN A 4 1.10 52.58 -15.67
N PRO A 5 0.30 52.53 -14.58
CA PRO A 5 0.02 51.29 -13.87
C PRO A 5 -0.66 50.27 -14.79
N LEU A 6 -0.33 49.00 -14.58
CA LEU A 6 -0.87 47.88 -15.35
C LEU A 6 -2.41 47.89 -15.32
N PRO A 7 -3.11 47.75 -16.47
CA PRO A 7 -4.56 47.71 -16.49
C PRO A 7 -5.07 46.48 -15.74
N SER A 8 -5.85 46.70 -14.67
CA SER A 8 -6.36 45.66 -13.76
C SER A 8 -7.07 44.49 -14.46
N ARG A 9 -7.79 44.79 -15.54
CA ARG A 9 -8.49 43.78 -16.37
C ARG A 9 -7.54 42.84 -17.11
N ALA A 10 -6.41 43.35 -17.61
CA ALA A 10 -5.42 42.53 -18.32
C ALA A 10 -4.66 41.61 -17.36
N PHE A 11 -4.36 42.11 -16.15
CA PHE A 11 -3.79 41.31 -15.08
C PHE A 11 -4.74 40.17 -14.69
N LEU A 12 -5.99 40.48 -14.35
CA LEU A 12 -6.98 39.49 -13.96
C LEU A 12 -7.19 38.41 -15.03
N PHE A 13 -7.33 38.81 -16.29
CA PHE A 13 -7.45 37.88 -17.42
C PHE A 13 -6.24 36.95 -17.53
N THR A 14 -5.03 37.50 -17.50
CA THR A 14 -3.80 36.71 -17.60
C THR A 14 -3.61 35.79 -16.38
N SER A 15 -3.96 36.27 -15.18
CA SER A 15 -3.99 35.48 -13.95
C SER A 15 -4.93 34.27 -14.06
N THR A 16 -6.16 34.47 -14.54
CA THR A 16 -7.12 33.37 -14.74
C THR A 16 -6.58 32.32 -15.70
N LEU A 17 -5.95 32.75 -16.80
CA LEU A 17 -5.31 31.81 -17.73
C LEU A 17 -4.18 31.01 -17.06
N PHE A 18 -3.37 31.62 -16.19
CA PHE A 18 -2.34 30.91 -15.44
C PHE A 18 -2.89 29.89 -14.43
N VAL A 19 -4.01 30.21 -13.78
CA VAL A 19 -4.69 29.25 -12.90
C VAL A 19 -5.15 28.04 -13.71
N LEU A 20 -5.81 28.27 -14.85
CA LEU A 20 -6.28 27.18 -15.73
C LEU A 20 -5.13 26.37 -16.33
N PHE A 21 -4.04 27.05 -16.72
CA PHE A 21 -2.83 26.42 -17.22
C PHE A 21 -2.17 25.52 -16.17
N GLY A 22 -2.12 25.94 -14.90
CA GLY A 22 -1.54 25.13 -13.83
C GLY A 22 -2.26 23.82 -13.55
N LEU A 23 -3.51 23.66 -14.02
CA LEU A 23 -4.31 22.44 -13.82
C LEU A 23 -3.77 21.22 -14.58
N SER A 24 -2.90 21.38 -15.58
CA SER A 24 -2.33 20.25 -16.35
C SER A 24 -1.06 19.65 -15.75
N THR A 25 -0.66 20.02 -14.54
CA THR A 25 0.66 19.61 -13.99
C THR A 25 0.69 18.26 -13.31
N TRP A 26 -0.29 17.94 -12.45
CA TRP A 26 -0.33 16.69 -11.66
C TRP A 26 -1.75 16.11 -11.54
N LEU A 27 -2.71 16.67 -12.28
CA LEU A 27 -4.14 16.39 -12.09
C LEU A 27 -4.50 14.93 -12.41
N ASP A 28 -3.88 14.37 -13.45
CA ASP A 28 -4.14 13.02 -13.94
C ASP A 28 -3.45 11.95 -13.10
N ILE A 29 -2.17 12.11 -12.71
CA ILE A 29 -1.52 11.18 -11.77
C ILE A 29 -2.22 11.19 -10.40
N ASN A 30 -2.58 12.36 -9.87
CA ASN A 30 -3.40 12.43 -8.66
C ASN A 30 -4.75 11.72 -8.87
N GLY A 31 -5.36 11.87 -10.04
CA GLY A 31 -6.57 11.14 -10.42
C GLY A 31 -6.40 9.63 -10.46
N VAL A 32 -5.27 9.12 -10.97
CA VAL A 32 -4.95 7.69 -10.99
C VAL A 32 -4.89 7.13 -9.57
N TRP A 33 -4.19 7.80 -8.66
CA TRP A 33 -4.07 7.36 -7.26
C TRP A 33 -5.42 7.32 -6.54
N VAL A 34 -6.26 8.32 -6.78
CA VAL A 34 -7.60 8.39 -6.18
C VAL A 34 -8.53 7.30 -6.73
N GLN A 35 -8.41 6.91 -8.01
CA GLN A 35 -9.20 5.83 -8.61
C GLN A 35 -8.65 4.43 -8.32
N LEU A 36 -7.43 4.33 -7.81
CA LEU A 36 -6.73 3.06 -7.63
C LEU A 36 -7.54 2.00 -6.87
N PRO A 37 -8.27 2.30 -5.78
CA PRO A 37 -9.10 1.32 -5.08
C PRO A 37 -10.20 0.68 -5.95
N LEU A 38 -10.68 1.36 -7.00
CA LEU A 38 -11.63 0.80 -7.95
C LEU A 38 -10.92 -0.01 -9.05
N ILE A 39 -9.76 0.48 -9.51
CA ILE A 39 -8.98 -0.14 -10.59
C ILE A 39 -8.43 -1.49 -10.14
N VAL A 40 -7.90 -1.61 -8.92
CA VAL A 40 -7.34 -2.87 -8.37
C VAL A 40 -8.36 -4.01 -8.30
N ASN A 41 -9.65 -3.71 -8.24
CA ASN A 41 -10.70 -4.73 -8.24
C ASN A 41 -10.91 -5.38 -9.62
N SER A 42 -10.45 -4.74 -10.69
CA SER A 42 -10.57 -5.24 -12.08
C SER A 42 -9.23 -5.63 -12.69
N ALA A 43 -8.13 -5.09 -12.16
CA ALA A 43 -6.78 -5.36 -12.66
C ALA A 43 -6.29 -6.75 -12.22
N PRO A 44 -5.66 -7.54 -13.12
CA PRO A 44 -5.12 -8.86 -12.79
C PRO A 44 -4.00 -8.82 -11.73
N GLU A 45 -3.31 -7.69 -11.60
CA GLU A 45 -2.29 -7.47 -10.56
C GLU A 45 -2.87 -7.27 -9.15
N GLY A 46 -4.16 -6.94 -9.02
CA GLY A 46 -4.78 -6.59 -7.74
C GLY A 46 -4.00 -5.50 -6.99
N TRP A 47 -3.76 -5.71 -5.70
CA TRP A 47 -3.02 -4.78 -4.84
C TRP A 47 -1.50 -4.73 -5.10
N SER A 48 -0.97 -5.49 -6.06
CA SER A 48 0.40 -5.29 -6.56
C SER A 48 0.49 -4.21 -7.64
N LEU A 49 -0.64 -3.81 -8.25
CA LEU A 49 -0.69 -2.72 -9.24
C LEU A 49 -0.08 -1.40 -8.75
N PRO A 50 -0.40 -0.88 -7.54
CA PRO A 50 0.19 0.35 -7.01
C PRO A 50 1.73 0.36 -7.09
N SER A 51 2.39 -0.76 -6.76
CA SER A 51 3.84 -0.87 -6.79
C SER A 51 4.41 -0.74 -8.21
N TYR A 52 3.74 -1.32 -9.22
CA TYR A 52 4.15 -1.14 -10.61
C TYR A 52 3.96 0.30 -11.08
N LEU A 53 2.88 0.98 -10.65
CA LEU A 53 2.65 2.39 -10.98
C LEU A 53 3.69 3.30 -10.32
N THR A 54 4.04 3.06 -9.05
CA THR A 54 5.12 3.79 -8.37
C THR A 54 6.45 3.62 -9.10
N LEU A 55 6.78 2.40 -9.54
CA LEU A 55 8.00 2.15 -10.32
C LEU A 55 7.96 2.88 -11.67
N ALA A 56 6.83 2.82 -12.38
CA ALA A 56 6.63 3.54 -13.63
C ALA A 56 6.84 5.05 -13.45
N ILE A 57 6.22 5.66 -12.45
CA ILE A 57 6.36 7.09 -12.14
C ILE A 57 7.80 7.43 -11.72
N ALA A 58 8.47 6.57 -10.95
CA ALA A 58 9.87 6.77 -10.58
C ALA A 58 10.80 6.81 -11.81
N VAL A 59 10.63 5.88 -12.77
CA VAL A 59 11.37 5.88 -14.04
C VAL A 59 11.03 7.10 -14.89
N ALA A 60 9.84 7.65 -14.74
CA ALA A 60 9.37 8.82 -15.49
C ALA A 60 10.16 10.11 -15.20
N ASN A 61 10.93 10.16 -14.11
CA ASN A 61 11.90 11.24 -13.82
C ASN A 61 13.00 11.38 -14.88
N ILE A 62 13.10 10.42 -15.81
CA ILE A 62 13.91 10.58 -17.02
C ILE A 62 13.52 11.83 -17.83
N GLY A 63 12.26 12.28 -17.78
CA GLY A 63 11.78 13.48 -18.48
C GLY A 63 12.53 14.77 -18.08
N PRO A 64 12.48 15.18 -16.80
CA PRO A 64 13.29 16.29 -16.29
C PRO A 64 14.79 16.16 -16.57
N LEU A 65 15.34 14.94 -16.42
CA LEU A 65 16.76 14.68 -16.66
C LEU A 65 17.15 14.92 -18.13
N ILE A 66 16.32 14.46 -19.07
CA ILE A 66 16.50 14.74 -20.50
C ILE A 66 16.49 16.25 -20.73
N LEU A 67 15.54 17.00 -20.16
CA LEU A 67 15.50 18.46 -20.30
C LEU A 67 16.74 19.16 -19.73
N MET A 68 17.23 18.70 -18.58
CA MET A 68 18.45 19.23 -17.97
C MET A 68 19.66 19.02 -18.88
N VAL A 69 19.84 17.80 -19.39
CA VAL A 69 20.92 17.47 -20.33
C VAL A 69 20.81 18.29 -21.61
N LEU A 70 19.63 18.38 -22.21
CA LEU A 70 19.39 19.19 -23.41
C LEU A 70 19.74 20.67 -23.15
N LYS A 71 19.36 21.24 -22.01
CA LYS A 71 19.71 22.63 -21.67
C LYS A 71 21.21 22.85 -21.45
N LEU A 72 21.94 21.86 -20.94
CA LEU A 72 23.39 21.90 -20.82
C LEU A 72 24.07 21.89 -22.20
N ILE A 73 23.60 21.02 -23.11
CA ILE A 73 24.13 20.90 -24.47
C ILE A 73 23.84 22.16 -25.30
N PHE A 74 22.58 22.61 -25.31
CA PHE A 74 22.12 23.72 -26.16
C PHE A 74 22.25 25.10 -25.51
N LYS A 75 22.96 25.22 -24.36
CA LYS A 75 23.28 26.48 -23.66
C LYS A 75 22.08 27.42 -23.53
N GLN A 76 20.95 26.90 -23.06
CA GLN A 76 19.69 27.65 -22.85
C GLN A 76 18.97 28.18 -24.12
N ARG A 77 19.32 27.72 -25.33
CA ARG A 77 18.61 28.10 -26.58
C ARG A 77 17.29 27.36 -26.83
N LEU A 78 16.87 26.52 -25.89
CA LEU A 78 15.67 25.71 -26.03
C LEU A 78 14.44 26.54 -25.66
N ASP A 79 13.47 26.61 -26.58
CA ASP A 79 12.20 27.27 -26.35
C ASP A 79 11.31 26.37 -25.47
N GLU A 80 11.11 26.76 -24.22
CA GLU A 80 10.32 26.03 -23.24
C GLU A 80 8.88 25.78 -23.68
N ARG A 81 8.35 26.61 -24.59
CA ARG A 81 6.98 26.47 -25.14
C ARG A 81 6.77 25.17 -25.89
N ILE A 82 7.80 24.69 -26.60
CA ILE A 82 7.70 23.45 -27.39
C ILE A 82 7.45 22.27 -26.45
N PHE A 83 8.16 22.24 -25.32
CA PHE A 83 7.99 21.20 -24.31
C PHE A 83 6.63 21.27 -23.65
N ILE A 84 6.13 22.46 -23.31
CA ILE A 84 4.78 22.63 -22.74
C ILE A 84 3.69 22.12 -23.70
N TYR A 85 3.80 22.38 -25.00
CA TYR A 85 2.84 21.83 -25.98
C TYR A 85 2.91 20.30 -26.05
N ILE A 86 4.11 19.73 -26.07
CA ILE A 86 4.30 18.27 -26.06
C ILE A 86 3.69 17.68 -24.79
N GLU A 87 3.98 18.29 -23.63
CA GLU A 87 3.48 17.86 -22.33
C GLU A 87 1.95 17.77 -22.31
N ILE A 88 1.25 18.86 -22.63
CA ILE A 88 -0.21 18.89 -22.56
C ILE A 88 -0.85 17.98 -23.61
N ILE A 89 -0.31 17.92 -24.84
CA ILE A 89 -0.89 17.09 -25.92
C ILE A 89 -0.73 15.60 -25.61
N VAL A 90 0.46 15.18 -25.18
CA VAL A 90 0.69 13.77 -24.81
C VAL A 90 -0.12 13.42 -23.56
N GLY A 91 -0.30 14.35 -22.63
CA GLY A 91 -1.15 14.18 -21.43
C GLY A 91 -2.61 13.96 -21.81
N LEU A 92 -3.14 14.78 -22.73
CA LEU A 92 -4.50 14.61 -23.26
C LEU A 92 -4.71 13.26 -23.93
N ILE A 93 -3.78 12.87 -24.81
CA ILE A 93 -3.86 11.57 -25.51
C ILE A 93 -3.82 10.44 -24.48
N SER A 94 -2.89 10.50 -23.53
CA SER A 94 -2.71 9.44 -22.52
C SER A 94 -3.92 9.34 -21.59
N CYS A 95 -4.48 10.47 -21.13
CA CYS A 95 -5.67 10.52 -20.30
C CYS A 95 -6.91 9.97 -21.03
N ALA A 96 -7.10 10.32 -22.31
CA ALA A 96 -8.19 9.78 -23.14
C ALA A 96 -8.04 8.27 -23.37
N LEU A 97 -6.81 7.79 -23.61
CA LEU A 97 -6.52 6.37 -23.76
C LEU A 97 -6.75 5.62 -22.44
N ILE A 98 -6.38 6.18 -21.29
CA ILE A 98 -6.71 5.60 -19.98
C ILE A 98 -8.23 5.52 -19.82
N ALA A 99 -8.96 6.60 -20.11
CA ALA A 99 -10.42 6.59 -20.00
C ALA A 99 -11.05 5.43 -20.79
N GLN A 100 -10.52 5.12 -21.97
CA GLN A 100 -11.05 4.07 -22.84
C GLN A 100 -10.51 2.66 -22.55
N TYR A 101 -9.27 2.54 -22.08
CA TYR A 101 -8.53 1.27 -22.05
C TYR A 101 -7.97 0.88 -20.68
N TRP A 102 -8.29 1.58 -19.60
CA TRP A 102 -7.79 1.26 -18.25
C TRP A 102 -8.05 -0.19 -17.80
N ASN A 103 -9.12 -0.83 -18.29
CA ASN A 103 -9.51 -2.20 -17.94
C ASN A 103 -9.04 -3.27 -18.94
N ARG A 104 -8.29 -2.90 -19.98
CA ARG A 104 -7.78 -3.85 -20.97
C ARG A 104 -6.50 -4.51 -20.48
N THR A 105 -6.43 -5.83 -20.63
CA THR A 105 -5.27 -6.64 -20.22
C THR A 105 -4.56 -7.24 -21.43
N THR A 106 -3.25 -7.44 -21.32
CA THR A 106 -2.41 -8.15 -22.30
C THR A 106 -1.57 -9.16 -21.53
N ASN A 107 -1.61 -10.44 -21.91
CA ASN A 107 -0.93 -11.53 -21.19
C ASN A 107 -1.22 -11.55 -19.68
N ASN A 108 -2.49 -11.33 -19.31
CA ASN A 108 -2.94 -11.25 -17.91
C ASN A 108 -2.23 -10.13 -17.10
N ARG A 109 -1.84 -9.03 -17.77
CA ARG A 109 -1.24 -7.84 -17.17
C ARG A 109 -1.91 -6.55 -17.68
N SER A 110 -1.95 -5.52 -16.85
CA SER A 110 -2.44 -4.16 -17.16
C SER A 110 -1.40 -3.33 -17.90
N LEU A 111 -0.69 -3.92 -18.87
CA LEU A 111 0.49 -3.33 -19.51
C LEU A 111 0.20 -1.96 -20.15
N ALA A 112 -0.90 -1.85 -20.90
CA ALA A 112 -1.29 -0.61 -21.54
C ALA A 112 -1.53 0.51 -20.52
N PHE A 113 -2.21 0.20 -19.41
CA PHE A 113 -2.45 1.15 -18.33
C PHE A 113 -1.15 1.61 -17.66
N ILE A 114 -0.23 0.69 -17.36
CA ILE A 114 1.07 1.01 -16.75
C ILE A 114 1.91 1.91 -17.68
N ILE A 115 1.94 1.63 -18.98
CA ILE A 115 2.64 2.47 -19.97
C ILE A 115 2.03 3.87 -20.04
N LEU A 116 0.71 3.98 -20.03
CA LEU A 116 0.05 5.28 -20.06
C LEU A 116 0.31 6.08 -18.79
N VAL A 117 0.34 5.43 -17.61
CA VAL A 117 0.72 6.07 -16.35
C VAL A 117 2.19 6.49 -16.34
N PHE A 118 3.10 5.71 -16.95
CA PHE A 118 4.49 6.13 -17.17
C PHE A 118 4.58 7.40 -18.03
N LEU A 119 3.80 7.47 -19.11
CA LEU A 119 3.75 8.65 -19.96
C LEU A 119 3.23 9.86 -19.17
N LEU A 120 2.12 9.72 -18.45
CA LEU A 120 1.60 10.79 -17.58
C LEU A 120 2.63 11.25 -16.56
N GLY A 121 3.25 10.32 -15.83
CA GLY A 121 4.29 10.65 -14.86
C GLY A 121 5.46 11.40 -15.50
N THR A 122 5.81 11.08 -16.75
CA THR A 122 6.92 11.76 -17.44
C THR A 122 6.59 13.22 -17.67
N LEU A 123 5.35 13.51 -18.05
CA LEU A 123 4.87 14.87 -18.30
C LEU A 123 4.77 15.66 -16.99
N ASP A 124 4.21 15.04 -15.95
CA ASP A 124 3.97 15.68 -14.65
C ASP A 124 5.27 16.05 -13.94
N CYS A 125 6.23 15.13 -13.89
CA CYS A 125 7.57 15.39 -13.36
C CYS A 125 8.27 16.53 -14.14
N THR A 126 8.07 16.58 -15.46
CA THR A 126 8.69 17.58 -16.35
C THR A 126 8.05 18.96 -16.23
N SER A 127 6.72 19.02 -16.04
CA SER A 127 5.92 20.25 -15.99
C SER A 127 6.37 21.22 -14.89
N THR A 128 6.72 20.70 -13.71
CA THR A 128 7.23 21.49 -12.57
C THR A 128 8.48 22.30 -12.93
N VAL A 129 9.29 21.77 -13.85
CA VAL A 129 10.53 22.39 -14.32
C VAL A 129 10.26 23.36 -15.47
N THR A 130 9.45 22.97 -16.47
CA THR A 130 9.18 23.78 -17.67
C THR A 130 8.25 24.96 -17.38
N TYR A 131 7.25 24.79 -16.51
CA TYR A 131 6.29 25.85 -16.18
C TYR A 131 6.98 26.95 -15.37
N SER A 132 7.81 26.55 -14.40
CA SER A 132 8.70 27.45 -13.68
C SER A 132 9.61 28.24 -14.63
N ASP A 133 10.17 27.58 -15.64
CA ASP A 133 11.01 28.24 -16.64
C ASP A 133 10.23 29.26 -17.48
N TYR A 134 9.01 28.91 -17.89
CA TYR A 134 8.11 29.76 -18.67
C TYR A 134 7.69 31.04 -17.92
N MET A 135 7.57 30.98 -16.59
CA MET A 135 7.25 32.13 -15.74
C MET A 135 8.30 33.25 -15.77
N LYS A 136 9.49 33.01 -16.34
CA LYS A 136 10.49 34.07 -16.59
C LYS A 136 9.99 35.16 -17.53
N ARG A 137 9.08 34.82 -18.44
CA ARG A 137 8.51 35.73 -19.47
C ARG A 137 7.49 36.72 -18.91
N TYR A 138 7.03 36.50 -17.69
CA TYR A 138 5.95 37.26 -17.05
C TYR A 138 6.41 37.91 -15.75
N SER A 139 5.58 38.83 -15.24
CA SER A 139 5.82 39.48 -13.95
C SER A 139 5.79 38.47 -12.81
N HIS A 140 6.58 38.73 -11.76
CA HIS A 140 6.64 37.88 -10.56
C HIS A 140 5.28 37.73 -9.87
N GLN A 141 4.36 38.68 -10.06
CA GLN A 141 3.00 38.65 -9.49
C GLN A 141 2.13 37.52 -10.06
N LEU A 142 2.38 37.08 -11.30
CA LEU A 142 1.62 36.02 -11.95
C LEU A 142 2.06 34.61 -11.51
N LEU A 143 3.19 34.48 -10.83
CA LEU A 143 3.68 33.20 -10.29
C LEU A 143 2.69 32.60 -9.28
N ASN A 144 2.06 33.44 -8.46
CA ASN A 144 1.04 32.99 -7.50
C ASN A 144 -0.22 32.47 -8.18
N SER A 145 -0.56 32.98 -9.38
CA SER A 145 -1.69 32.46 -10.16
C SER A 145 -1.40 31.05 -10.70
N LEU A 146 -0.16 30.79 -11.14
CA LEU A 146 0.26 29.45 -11.52
C LEU A 146 0.21 28.49 -10.33
N TYR A 147 0.77 28.88 -9.18
CA TYR A 147 0.74 28.08 -7.96
C TYR A 147 -0.69 27.77 -7.48
N LEU A 148 -1.63 28.71 -7.66
CA LEU A 148 -3.04 28.43 -7.39
C LEU A 148 -3.56 27.29 -8.28
N GLY A 149 -3.27 27.32 -9.59
CA GLY A 149 -3.62 26.24 -10.51
C GLY A 149 -3.02 24.89 -10.09
N GLU A 150 -1.71 24.85 -9.86
CA GLU A 150 -1.00 23.65 -9.39
C GLU A 150 -1.60 23.10 -8.09
N SER A 151 -1.96 23.96 -7.14
CA SER A 151 -2.53 23.55 -5.86
C SER A 151 -3.90 22.87 -5.97
N LEU A 152 -4.65 23.12 -7.04
CA LEU A 152 -5.97 22.53 -7.27
C LEU A 152 -5.89 21.10 -7.84
N THR A 153 -4.72 20.67 -8.32
CA THR A 153 -4.52 19.37 -8.97
C THR A 153 -4.69 18.17 -8.04
N SER A 154 -4.52 18.34 -6.72
CA SER A 154 -4.80 17.28 -5.73
C SER A 154 -6.24 17.38 -5.18
N LEU A 155 -6.80 18.58 -5.11
CA LEU A 155 -8.15 18.81 -4.59
C LEU A 155 -9.23 18.35 -5.57
N LEU A 156 -9.15 18.73 -6.85
CA LEU A 156 -10.20 18.42 -7.83
C LEU A 156 -10.43 16.90 -8.03
N PRO A 157 -9.39 16.06 -8.19
CA PRO A 157 -9.58 14.61 -8.32
C PRO A 157 -10.20 13.99 -7.06
N SER A 158 -9.81 14.48 -5.87
CA SER A 158 -10.32 14.03 -4.57
C SER A 158 -11.81 14.38 -4.40
N LEU A 159 -12.20 15.61 -4.73
CA LEU A 159 -13.60 16.03 -4.73
C LEU A 159 -14.43 15.24 -5.75
N LEU A 160 -13.89 14.98 -6.93
CA LEU A 160 -14.60 14.22 -7.95
C LEU A 160 -14.84 12.77 -7.52
N ALA A 161 -13.86 12.14 -6.86
CA ALA A 161 -14.01 10.79 -6.33
C ALA A 161 -14.97 10.71 -5.15
N LEU A 162 -15.04 11.77 -4.34
CA LEU A 162 -16.07 11.93 -3.33
C LEU A 162 -17.46 11.98 -3.97
N ILE A 163 -17.65 12.80 -5.01
CA ILE A 163 -18.92 12.89 -5.74
C ILE A 163 -19.27 11.54 -6.36
N GLN A 164 -18.28 10.83 -6.89
CA GLN A 164 -18.40 9.47 -7.41
C GLN A 164 -18.79 8.46 -6.34
N GLY A 165 -18.49 8.72 -5.06
CA GLY A 165 -18.78 7.82 -3.94
C GLY A 165 -17.73 6.74 -3.73
N VAL A 166 -16.47 6.98 -4.14
CA VAL A 166 -15.35 6.08 -3.86
C VAL A 166 -15.04 6.13 -2.36
N GLY A 167 -15.03 4.96 -1.69
CA GLY A 167 -14.63 4.85 -0.28
C GLY A 167 -15.73 5.00 0.77
N GLY A 168 -17.00 4.74 0.45
CA GLY A 168 -18.07 4.67 1.45
C GLY A 168 -17.91 3.52 2.44
N GLU A 169 -18.37 3.72 3.70
CA GLU A 169 -18.47 2.64 4.70
C GLU A 169 -19.27 1.46 4.10
N ALA A 170 -18.71 0.26 4.15
CA ALA A 170 -19.44 -0.93 3.72
C ALA A 170 -20.62 -1.15 4.66
N VAL A 171 -21.83 -1.20 4.11
CA VAL A 171 -23.03 -1.48 4.90
C VAL A 171 -23.10 -2.99 5.11
N CYS A 172 -22.99 -3.43 6.36
CA CYS A 172 -23.15 -4.83 6.71
C CYS A 172 -24.63 -5.19 6.61
N HIS A 173 -25.00 -5.98 5.61
CA HIS A 173 -26.35 -6.55 5.52
C HIS A 173 -26.38 -7.89 6.24
N THR A 174 -27.29 -8.03 7.20
CA THR A 174 -27.62 -9.32 7.83
C THR A 174 -28.65 -10.05 6.98
N VAL A 175 -28.35 -11.30 6.61
CA VAL A 175 -29.32 -12.17 5.94
C VAL A 175 -30.20 -12.81 7.02
N ASN A 176 -31.49 -12.49 7.04
CA ASN A 176 -32.44 -13.13 7.95
C ASN A 176 -32.76 -14.55 7.45
N GLY A 177 -32.07 -15.55 8.01
CA GLY A 177 -32.32 -16.98 7.78
C GLY A 177 -31.22 -17.84 8.38
N THR A 178 -31.48 -18.44 9.54
CA THR A 178 -30.72 -19.50 10.26
C THR A 178 -29.22 -19.32 10.52
N THR A 179 -28.57 -18.27 10.01
CA THR A 179 -27.19 -17.89 10.34
C THR A 179 -27.09 -16.37 10.38
N ASN A 180 -26.58 -15.79 11.47
CA ASN A 180 -26.26 -14.35 11.57
C ASN A 180 -25.00 -14.04 10.74
N LEU A 181 -25.04 -14.31 9.43
CA LEU A 181 -24.00 -13.92 8.47
C LEU A 181 -24.26 -12.47 8.06
N SER A 182 -23.35 -11.57 8.45
CA SER A 182 -23.27 -10.21 7.95
C SER A 182 -22.21 -10.14 6.87
N TYR A 183 -22.55 -9.61 5.69
CA TYR A 183 -21.57 -9.37 4.62
C TYR A 183 -21.46 -7.87 4.32
N PRO A 184 -20.24 -7.35 4.12
CA PRO A 184 -20.04 -5.95 3.77
C PRO A 184 -20.50 -5.70 2.33
N VAL A 185 -21.47 -4.80 2.16
CA VAL A 185 -21.88 -4.29 0.85
C VAL A 185 -21.25 -2.92 0.65
N TYR A 186 -20.31 -2.84 -0.29
CA TYR A 186 -19.75 -1.56 -0.73
C TYR A 186 -20.75 -0.84 -1.63
N SER A 187 -20.94 0.46 -1.40
CA SER A 187 -21.74 1.30 -2.28
C SER A 187 -21.15 1.30 -3.70
N ARG A 188 -21.99 1.08 -4.70
CA ARG A 188 -21.57 1.21 -6.10
C ARG A 188 -21.24 2.68 -6.40
N PRO A 189 -20.16 2.96 -7.15
CA PRO A 189 -19.84 4.33 -7.53
C PRO A 189 -20.96 4.91 -8.42
N ARG A 190 -21.28 6.20 -8.24
CA ARG A 190 -22.33 6.91 -8.98
C ARG A 190 -22.06 7.00 -10.48
N PHE A 191 -20.80 6.98 -10.88
CA PHE A 191 -20.36 6.92 -12.27
C PHE A 191 -19.05 6.13 -12.38
N SER A 192 -18.74 5.64 -13.60
CA SER A 192 -17.61 4.73 -13.83
C SER A 192 -16.25 5.42 -13.78
N VAL A 193 -15.19 4.63 -13.60
CA VAL A 193 -13.78 5.06 -13.72
C VAL A 193 -13.52 5.70 -15.10
N GLN A 194 -14.17 5.20 -16.16
CA GLN A 194 -14.09 5.79 -17.49
C GLN A 194 -14.65 7.22 -17.54
N THR A 195 -15.83 7.46 -16.97
CA THR A 195 -16.41 8.81 -16.90
C THR A 195 -15.52 9.76 -16.09
N TYR A 196 -14.90 9.26 -15.01
CA TYR A 196 -13.96 10.02 -14.20
C TYR A 196 -12.78 10.56 -15.03
N PHE A 197 -12.10 9.70 -15.79
CA PHE A 197 -10.97 10.13 -16.63
C PHE A 197 -11.39 11.02 -17.80
N TRP A 198 -12.61 10.89 -18.35
CA TRP A 198 -13.12 11.85 -19.34
C TRP A 198 -13.36 13.26 -18.76
N ILE A 199 -13.74 13.35 -17.49
CA ILE A 199 -13.84 14.64 -16.79
C ILE A 199 -12.45 15.25 -16.62
N LEU A 200 -11.44 14.46 -16.20
CA LEU A 200 -10.06 14.93 -16.10
C LEU A 200 -9.49 15.38 -17.45
N PHE A 201 -9.72 14.60 -18.51
CA PHE A 201 -9.37 14.98 -19.88
C PHE A 201 -9.95 16.36 -20.26
N SER A 202 -11.22 16.61 -19.92
CA SER A 202 -11.88 17.89 -20.20
C SER A 202 -11.22 19.06 -19.47
N ILE A 203 -10.77 18.86 -18.23
CA ILE A 203 -10.05 19.88 -17.45
C ILE A 203 -8.67 20.16 -18.06
N ILE A 204 -7.92 19.11 -18.45
CA ILE A 204 -6.62 19.27 -19.11
C ILE A 204 -6.80 19.95 -20.47
N PHE A 205 -7.90 19.70 -21.19
CA PHE A 205 -8.18 20.35 -22.46
C PHE A 205 -8.41 21.86 -22.28
N VAL A 206 -9.07 22.26 -21.19
CA VAL A 206 -9.18 23.68 -20.81
C VAL A 206 -7.80 24.29 -20.53
N SER A 207 -6.86 23.55 -19.92
CA SER A 207 -5.48 24.01 -19.75
C SER A 207 -4.78 24.27 -21.09
N LEU A 208 -4.96 23.38 -22.09
CA LEU A 208 -4.43 23.60 -23.44
C LEU A 208 -4.96 24.88 -24.07
N LEU A 209 -6.28 25.11 -23.98
CA LEU A 209 -6.90 26.33 -24.48
C LEU A 209 -6.36 27.57 -23.74
N ALA A 210 -6.19 27.48 -22.43
CA ALA A 210 -5.62 28.57 -21.63
C ALA A 210 -4.17 28.89 -22.05
N PHE A 211 -3.34 27.87 -22.31
CA PHE A 211 -1.97 28.05 -22.78
C PHE A 211 -1.92 28.65 -24.20
N LEU A 212 -2.78 28.19 -25.11
CA LEU A 212 -2.92 28.81 -26.44
C LEU A 212 -3.32 30.29 -26.34
N MET A 213 -4.25 30.62 -25.45
CA MET A 213 -4.65 32.01 -25.20
C MET A 213 -3.51 32.84 -24.58
N LEU A 214 -2.72 32.28 -23.68
CA LEU A 214 -1.51 32.92 -23.15
C LEU A 214 -0.54 33.26 -24.28
N GLU A 215 -0.29 32.35 -25.22
CA GLU A 215 0.66 32.59 -26.31
C GLU A 215 0.15 33.56 -27.37
N TYR A 216 -1.10 33.39 -27.81
CA TYR A 216 -1.60 34.07 -29.00
C TYR A 216 -2.41 35.34 -28.72
N SER A 217 -3.01 35.49 -27.53
CA SER A 217 -3.85 36.66 -27.24
C SER A 217 -3.04 37.97 -27.24
N GLN A 218 -3.64 39.03 -27.80
CA GLN A 218 -3.03 40.35 -27.84
C GLN A 218 -2.84 40.92 -26.42
N VAL A 219 -3.74 40.59 -25.50
CA VAL A 219 -3.67 41.02 -24.09
C VAL A 219 -2.42 40.46 -23.42
N SER A 220 -2.17 39.15 -23.51
CA SER A 220 -1.00 38.53 -22.91
C SER A 220 0.31 38.96 -23.60
N LYS A 221 0.31 39.11 -24.93
CA LYS A 221 1.48 39.66 -25.67
C LYS A 221 1.82 41.08 -25.22
N HIS A 222 0.82 41.95 -25.11
CA HIS A 222 0.99 43.32 -24.64
C HIS A 222 1.47 43.37 -23.19
N PHE A 223 0.93 42.50 -22.33
CA PHE A 223 1.36 42.37 -20.94
C PHE A 223 2.83 41.92 -20.80
N ARG A 224 3.27 40.93 -21.59
CA ARG A 224 4.68 40.52 -21.67
C ARG A 224 5.60 41.65 -22.16
N ALA A 225 5.18 42.37 -23.20
CA ALA A 225 5.95 43.48 -23.75
C ALA A 225 6.10 44.65 -22.76
N MET A 226 5.05 44.98 -22.01
CA MET A 226 5.13 45.98 -20.93
C MET A 226 6.13 45.57 -19.84
N HIS A 227 6.07 44.31 -19.39
CA HIS A 227 7.01 43.80 -18.39
C HIS A 227 8.47 43.83 -18.89
N SER A 228 8.71 43.45 -20.15
CA SER A 228 10.04 43.54 -20.76
C SER A 228 10.57 44.96 -20.78
N LYS A 229 9.72 45.95 -21.12
CA LYS A 229 10.10 47.37 -21.15
C LYS A 229 10.37 47.92 -19.75
N GLN A 230 9.57 47.54 -18.76
CA GLN A 230 9.75 47.97 -17.37
C GLN A 230 11.08 47.44 -16.80
N ARG A 231 11.42 46.18 -17.08
CA ARG A 231 12.71 45.57 -16.68
C ARG A 231 13.91 46.27 -17.31
N THR A 232 13.83 46.74 -18.56
CA THR A 232 14.90 47.54 -19.19
C THR A 232 15.02 48.95 -18.61
N CYS A 233 13.92 49.57 -18.20
CA CYS A 233 13.94 50.89 -17.56
C CYS A 233 14.60 50.83 -16.17
N ASP A 234 14.26 49.85 -15.34
CA ASP A 234 14.85 49.69 -13.99
C ASP A 234 16.37 49.46 -14.03
N VAL A 235 16.85 48.72 -15.04
CA VAL A 235 18.28 48.46 -15.27
C VAL A 235 19.01 49.70 -15.77
N ASN A 236 18.38 50.51 -16.63
CA ASN A 236 19.04 51.73 -17.14
C ASN A 236 19.03 52.88 -16.09
N SER A 237 17.98 52.99 -15.28
CA SER A 237 17.92 53.99 -14.20
C SER A 237 18.93 53.74 -13.07
N THR A 238 19.45 52.51 -12.92
CA THR A 238 20.51 52.22 -11.93
C THR A 238 21.88 52.76 -12.34
N TYR A 239 22.07 53.22 -13.58
CA TYR A 239 23.34 53.76 -14.08
C TYR A 239 23.40 55.31 -14.18
N GLU A 240 22.31 56.04 -13.92
CA GLU A 240 22.26 57.50 -14.16
C GLU A 240 21.83 58.39 -12.97
N LEU A 241 21.65 57.87 -11.76
CA LEU A 241 21.21 58.70 -10.63
C LEU A 241 22.35 59.34 -9.84
N ALA A 242 22.51 60.65 -10.04
CA ALA A 242 23.25 61.58 -9.19
C ALA A 242 22.74 61.58 -7.73
N PRO A 243 23.58 61.96 -6.73
CA PRO A 243 23.36 61.64 -5.33
C PRO A 243 22.48 62.67 -4.62
N THR A 244 21.18 62.72 -4.91
CA THR A 244 20.24 63.50 -4.08
C THR A 244 18.80 63.03 -4.28
N GLN A 245 18.43 61.94 -3.60
CA GLN A 245 17.07 61.66 -3.09
C GLN A 245 17.13 60.35 -2.27
N LEU A 246 16.23 60.21 -1.29
CA LEU A 246 16.17 59.12 -0.31
C LEU A 246 16.47 57.74 -0.93
N PRO A 247 17.14 56.82 -0.20
CA PRO A 247 17.52 55.53 -0.74
C PRO A 247 16.25 54.75 -1.11
N VAL A 248 15.92 54.72 -2.39
CA VAL A 248 15.08 53.68 -2.97
C VAL A 248 15.83 52.40 -2.66
N LEU A 249 15.28 51.61 -1.73
CA LEU A 249 15.87 50.37 -1.24
C LEU A 249 16.27 49.52 -2.45
N ALA A 250 17.58 49.44 -2.73
CA ALA A 250 18.08 48.66 -3.85
C ALA A 250 17.54 47.23 -3.74
N PRO A 251 17.15 46.58 -4.86
CA PRO A 251 16.65 45.20 -4.80
C PRO A 251 17.70 44.33 -4.11
N THR A 252 17.36 43.76 -2.97
CA THR A 252 18.26 42.95 -2.15
C THR A 252 18.69 41.73 -2.93
N LYS A 253 19.89 41.78 -3.51
CA LYS A 253 20.47 40.68 -4.26
C LYS A 253 20.77 39.51 -3.32
N MET A 254 20.16 38.36 -3.57
CA MET A 254 20.39 37.16 -2.77
C MET A 254 21.82 36.62 -2.97
N SER A 255 22.50 36.30 -1.87
CA SER A 255 23.80 35.64 -1.92
C SER A 255 23.68 34.20 -2.44
N ASN A 256 24.74 33.69 -3.08
CA ASN A 256 24.77 32.28 -3.51
C ASN A 256 24.59 31.34 -2.31
N PHE A 257 25.12 31.70 -1.14
CA PHE A 257 24.94 30.92 0.09
C PHE A 257 23.45 30.79 0.45
N THR A 258 22.71 31.90 0.50
CA THR A 258 21.26 31.87 0.78
C THR A 258 20.52 31.05 -0.26
N TYR A 259 20.88 31.16 -1.55
CA TYR A 259 20.28 30.34 -2.60
C TYR A 259 20.48 28.84 -2.37
N TYR A 260 21.71 28.41 -2.05
CA TYR A 260 21.98 27.00 -1.77
C TYR A 260 21.26 26.52 -0.51
N VAL A 261 21.20 27.32 0.56
CA VAL A 261 20.42 26.98 1.76
C VAL A 261 18.95 26.79 1.42
N LEU A 262 18.33 27.72 0.69
CA LEU A 262 16.93 27.61 0.28
C LEU A 262 16.68 26.40 -0.63
N SER A 263 17.63 26.09 -1.52
CA SER A 263 17.54 24.93 -2.41
C SER A 263 17.64 23.62 -1.61
N SER A 264 18.55 23.52 -0.65
CA SER A 264 18.65 22.36 0.25
C SER A 264 17.42 22.21 1.14
N THR A 265 16.86 23.33 1.64
CA THR A 265 15.57 23.31 2.36
C THR A 265 14.44 22.78 1.47
N SER A 266 14.37 23.22 0.21
CA SER A 266 13.37 22.73 -0.74
C SER A 266 13.55 21.24 -1.02
N TYR A 267 14.77 20.75 -1.17
CA TYR A 267 15.04 19.32 -1.36
C TYR A 267 14.54 18.50 -0.17
N PHE A 268 14.94 18.88 1.05
CA PHE A 268 14.57 18.18 2.28
C PHE A 268 13.06 18.18 2.53
N MET A 269 12.37 19.31 2.34
CA MET A 269 10.93 19.35 2.53
C MET A 269 10.18 18.49 1.50
N CYS A 270 10.68 18.40 0.25
CA CYS A 270 10.05 17.60 -0.81
C CYS A 270 10.13 16.11 -0.51
N ILE A 271 11.25 15.62 0.06
CA ILE A 271 11.37 14.24 0.55
C ILE A 271 10.27 13.93 1.57
N ILE A 272 10.07 14.83 2.54
CA ILE A 272 9.06 14.63 3.59
C ILE A 272 7.65 14.69 3.00
N LEU A 273 7.36 15.72 2.21
CA LEU A 273 6.02 16.03 1.71
C LEU A 273 5.51 15.00 0.70
N PHE A 274 6.36 14.53 -0.21
CA PHE A 274 5.96 13.63 -1.29
C PHE A 274 6.34 12.17 -1.07
N GLY A 275 7.31 11.87 -0.19
CA GLY A 275 7.65 10.49 0.17
C GLY A 275 7.18 10.04 1.53
N ILE A 276 7.78 10.62 2.58
CA ILE A 276 7.62 10.09 3.95
C ILE A 276 6.16 10.19 4.39
N LEU A 277 5.55 11.38 4.28
CA LEU A 277 4.18 11.58 4.73
C LEU A 277 3.20 10.64 4.01
N PRO A 278 3.12 10.62 2.66
CA PRO A 278 2.20 9.71 1.96
C PRO A 278 2.41 8.23 2.32
N ALA A 279 3.66 7.77 2.43
CA ALA A 279 3.97 6.37 2.74
C ALA A 279 3.45 5.92 4.12
N ILE A 280 3.50 6.81 5.11
CA ILE A 280 3.03 6.49 6.47
C ILE A 280 1.55 6.79 6.68
N GLY A 281 0.90 7.54 5.77
CA GLY A 281 -0.43 8.12 5.97
C GLY A 281 -1.51 7.10 6.39
N THR A 282 -1.54 5.92 5.76
CA THR A 282 -2.48 4.85 6.12
C THR A 282 -2.22 4.31 7.52
N TYR A 283 -0.97 4.08 7.89
CA TYR A 283 -0.57 3.58 9.21
C TYR A 283 -0.80 4.62 10.32
N THR A 284 -0.74 5.90 9.99
CA THR A 284 -1.01 7.01 10.91
C THR A 284 -2.51 7.18 11.17
N MET A 285 -3.36 7.10 10.13
CA MET A 285 -4.78 7.50 10.22
C MET A 285 -5.74 6.32 10.47
N LEU A 286 -5.50 5.16 9.87
CA LEU A 286 -6.40 4.01 9.94
C LEU A 286 -6.61 3.45 11.36
N PRO A 287 -5.61 3.44 12.26
CA PRO A 287 -5.80 2.99 13.64
C PRO A 287 -6.86 3.78 14.44
N TYR A 288 -7.12 5.04 14.07
CA TYR A 288 -8.13 5.90 14.70
C TYR A 288 -9.54 5.70 14.10
N GLY A 289 -9.71 4.70 13.22
CA GLY A 289 -10.97 4.30 12.63
C GLY A 289 -11.13 4.72 11.16
N GLN A 290 -12.02 4.01 10.45
CA GLN A 290 -12.30 4.25 9.04
C GLN A 290 -12.85 5.67 8.78
N ARG A 291 -13.62 6.23 9.72
CA ARG A 291 -14.10 7.61 9.65
C ARG A 291 -12.98 8.64 9.71
N ALA A 292 -11.98 8.41 10.57
CA ALA A 292 -10.82 9.30 10.66
C ALA A 292 -10.01 9.28 9.36
N TYR A 293 -9.79 8.10 8.79
CA TYR A 293 -9.16 7.94 7.48
C TYR A 293 -9.96 8.60 6.35
N TYR A 294 -11.29 8.48 6.37
CA TYR A 294 -12.15 9.14 5.39
C TYR A 294 -12.16 10.66 5.53
N VAL A 295 -12.20 11.21 6.74
CA VAL A 295 -12.13 12.66 6.97
C VAL A 295 -10.75 13.20 6.57
N SER A 296 -9.68 12.45 6.81
CA SER A 296 -8.34 12.89 6.40
C SER A 296 -8.20 12.96 4.88
N SER A 297 -8.78 12.03 4.12
CA SER A 297 -8.74 12.09 2.65
C SER A 297 -9.50 13.31 2.07
N LEU A 298 -10.41 13.92 2.84
CA LEU A 298 -11.10 15.17 2.49
C LEU A 298 -10.31 16.41 2.89
N LEU A 299 -9.74 16.41 4.11
CA LEU A 299 -9.09 17.59 4.67
C LEU A 299 -7.69 17.79 4.14
N LEU A 300 -6.90 16.72 3.98
CA LEU A 300 -5.50 16.83 3.61
C LEU A 300 -5.28 17.54 2.26
N PRO A 301 -6.04 17.25 1.18
CA PRO A 301 -5.89 17.98 -0.09
C PRO A 301 -6.13 19.49 0.00
N LEU A 302 -6.87 19.99 1.00
CA LEU A 302 -7.11 21.43 1.19
C LEU A 302 -5.86 22.19 1.64
N ALA A 303 -4.85 21.52 2.19
CA ALA A 303 -3.62 22.16 2.66
C ALA A 303 -2.88 22.90 1.55
N SER A 304 -2.89 22.36 0.32
CA SER A 304 -2.22 22.96 -0.83
C SER A 304 -2.83 24.31 -1.25
N PRO A 305 -4.13 24.43 -1.59
CA PRO A 305 -4.71 25.72 -1.96
C PRO A 305 -4.75 26.73 -0.81
N LEU A 306 -4.88 26.28 0.45
CA LEU A 306 -4.78 27.17 1.61
C LEU A 306 -3.39 27.80 1.74
N SER A 307 -2.33 27.07 1.39
CA SER A 307 -0.97 27.60 1.38
C SER A 307 -0.79 28.77 0.41
N VAL A 308 -1.48 28.74 -0.74
CA VAL A 308 -1.51 29.84 -1.71
C VAL A 308 -2.22 31.06 -1.10
N GLY A 309 -3.30 30.84 -0.35
CA GLY A 309 -3.98 31.90 0.41
C GLY A 309 -3.04 32.62 1.38
N PHE A 310 -2.20 31.89 2.12
CA PHE A 310 -1.19 32.48 3.00
C PHE A 310 -0.12 33.26 2.23
N ILE A 311 0.22 32.84 1.02
CA ILE A 311 1.14 33.58 0.15
C ILE A 311 0.58 34.93 -0.29
N LEU A 312 -0.73 35.04 -0.50
CA LEU A 312 -1.35 36.32 -0.82
C LEU A 312 -1.22 37.33 0.33
N LEU A 313 -1.14 36.85 1.58
CA LEU A 313 -0.85 37.68 2.75
C LEU A 313 0.64 38.05 2.82
N ARG A 314 1.52 37.07 2.59
CA ARG A 314 2.97 37.25 2.70
C ARG A 314 3.75 36.35 1.74
N SER A 315 4.17 36.93 0.61
CA SER A 315 4.88 36.21 -0.45
C SER A 315 6.39 36.01 -0.20
N ILE A 316 7.00 36.82 0.68
CA ILE A 316 8.42 36.72 1.06
C ILE A 316 8.55 36.78 2.59
N ILE A 317 9.35 35.85 3.13
CA ILE A 317 9.74 35.83 4.53
C ILE A 317 11.25 35.68 4.70
N ARG A 318 11.76 36.14 5.86
CA ARG A 318 13.19 36.08 6.19
C ARG A 318 13.65 34.64 6.41
N LEU A 319 14.91 34.36 6.10
CA LEU A 319 15.50 33.01 6.21
C LEU A 319 15.31 32.35 7.58
N PRO A 320 15.49 33.04 8.74
CA PRO A 320 15.25 32.41 10.04
C PRO A 320 13.82 31.92 10.23
N LEU A 321 12.82 32.63 9.69
CA LEU A 321 11.42 32.19 9.76
C LEU A 321 11.16 30.97 8.86
N ILE A 322 11.81 30.89 7.69
CA ILE A 322 11.77 29.70 6.82
C ILE A 322 12.29 28.48 7.59
N LEU A 323 13.45 28.60 8.23
CA LEU A 323 14.07 27.51 8.99
C LEU A 323 13.27 27.14 10.25
N PHE A 324 12.66 28.12 10.91
CA PHE A 324 11.78 27.87 12.07
C PHE A 324 10.50 27.11 11.68
N LEU A 325 9.84 27.53 10.59
CA LEU A 325 8.68 26.81 10.07
C LEU A 325 9.05 25.41 9.58
N LEU A 326 10.22 25.25 8.96
CA LEU A 326 10.74 23.93 8.56
C LEU A 326 10.89 23.01 9.77
N LEU A 327 11.45 23.53 10.87
CA LEU A 327 11.59 22.78 12.12
C LEU A 327 10.22 22.34 12.66
N ILE A 328 9.23 23.23 12.70
CA ILE A 328 7.86 22.89 13.13
C ILE A 328 7.26 21.79 12.25
N GLY A 329 7.30 21.96 10.92
CA GLY A 329 6.78 20.95 9.98
C GLY A 329 7.46 19.59 10.14
N THR A 330 8.77 19.59 10.39
CA THR A 330 9.56 18.38 10.62
C THR A 330 9.17 17.72 11.94
N CYS A 331 9.01 18.46 13.04
CA CYS A 331 8.55 17.93 14.32
C CYS A 331 7.15 17.30 14.22
N LEU A 332 6.23 17.94 13.51
CA LEU A 332 4.89 17.37 13.25
C LEU A 332 4.95 16.08 12.43
N SER A 333 5.87 16.02 11.47
CA SER A 333 6.08 14.81 10.64
C SER A 333 6.72 13.67 11.44
N ILE A 334 7.67 13.98 12.33
CA ILE A 334 8.24 13.01 13.28
C ILE A 334 7.14 12.47 14.20
N TYR A 335 6.24 13.32 14.69
CA TYR A 335 5.09 12.86 15.46
C TYR A 335 4.21 11.89 14.65
N ALA A 336 3.88 12.22 13.39
CA ALA A 336 3.12 11.32 12.52
C ALA A 336 3.84 9.98 12.28
N LEU A 337 5.16 9.99 12.16
CA LEU A 337 6.00 8.81 12.01
C LEU A 337 6.02 7.95 13.28
N ILE A 338 6.09 8.57 14.46
CA ILE A 338 5.99 7.87 15.75
C ILE A 338 4.63 7.18 15.84
N VAL A 339 3.54 7.89 15.52
CA VAL A 339 2.18 7.31 15.50
C VAL A 339 2.11 6.13 14.52
N ALA A 340 2.65 6.27 13.30
CA ALA A 340 2.68 5.20 12.31
C ALA A 340 3.45 3.96 12.80
N SER A 341 4.59 4.14 13.46
CA SER A 341 5.40 3.03 13.98
C SER A 341 4.74 2.28 15.15
N GLN A 342 3.77 2.90 15.81
CA GLN A 342 2.96 2.27 16.87
C GLN A 342 1.67 1.61 16.34
N SER A 343 1.42 1.69 15.03
CA SER A 343 0.30 1.00 14.38
C SER A 343 0.42 -0.52 14.61
N PRO A 344 -0.66 -1.22 15.00
CA PRO A 344 -2.07 -0.82 14.90
C PRO A 344 -2.68 -0.16 16.15
N CYS A 345 -1.93 0.04 17.24
CA CYS A 345 -2.47 0.55 18.51
C CYS A 345 -1.68 1.79 19.00
N PRO A 346 -1.70 2.91 18.27
CA PRO A 346 -1.05 4.13 18.70
C PRO A 346 -1.75 4.76 19.90
N VAL A 347 -1.06 5.69 20.55
CA VAL A 347 -1.59 6.45 21.69
C VAL A 347 -2.90 7.15 21.28
N LEU A 348 -3.93 7.03 22.13
CA LEU A 348 -5.28 7.60 21.92
C LEU A 348 -6.10 7.02 20.75
N HIS A 349 -5.74 5.85 20.19
CA HIS A 349 -6.43 5.25 19.03
C HIS A 349 -7.95 5.04 19.19
N ASP A 350 -8.44 4.75 20.39
CA ASP A 350 -9.88 4.56 20.66
C ASP A 350 -10.65 5.87 20.95
N THR A 351 -10.03 7.03 20.76
CA THR A 351 -10.64 8.33 21.09
C THR A 351 -10.80 9.23 19.88
N VAL A 352 -11.93 9.93 19.80
CA VAL A 352 -12.17 10.98 18.79
C VAL A 352 -11.12 12.10 18.91
N GLY A 353 -10.71 12.42 20.14
CA GLY A 353 -9.65 13.41 20.39
C GLY A 353 -8.31 13.01 19.75
N GLY A 354 -7.92 11.74 19.84
CA GLY A 354 -6.73 11.22 19.17
C GLY A 354 -6.79 11.38 17.65
N ALA A 355 -7.94 11.05 17.05
CA ALA A 355 -8.17 11.23 15.61
C ALA A 355 -8.00 12.71 15.19
N ILE A 356 -8.62 13.64 15.93
CA ILE A 356 -8.53 15.08 15.64
C ILE A 356 -7.08 15.58 15.73
N ILE A 357 -6.34 15.18 16.76
CA ILE A 357 -4.96 15.61 16.96
C ILE A 357 -4.07 15.13 15.80
N VAL A 358 -4.17 13.86 15.45
CA VAL A 358 -3.33 13.27 14.39
C VAL A 358 -3.64 13.86 13.03
N ILE A 359 -4.93 13.99 12.67
CA ILE A 359 -5.35 14.63 11.41
C ILE A 359 -4.88 16.09 11.38
N SER A 360 -5.04 16.84 12.47
CA SER A 360 -4.63 18.25 12.55
C SER A 360 -3.11 18.42 12.43
N ALA A 361 -2.33 17.57 13.10
CA ALA A 361 -0.87 17.61 13.04
C ALA A 361 -0.37 17.31 11.61
N TYR A 362 -0.94 16.30 10.96
CA TYR A 362 -0.60 15.91 9.60
C TYR A 362 -1.00 16.99 8.59
N PHE A 363 -2.21 17.54 8.72
CA PHE A 363 -2.70 18.66 7.91
C PHE A 363 -1.81 19.89 8.06
N LEU A 364 -1.45 20.25 9.29
CA LEU A 364 -0.60 21.41 9.57
C LEU A 364 0.82 21.22 9.01
N ALA A 365 1.38 20.02 9.10
CA ALA A 365 2.67 19.70 8.48
C ALA A 365 2.61 19.93 6.96
N GLN A 366 1.60 19.39 6.28
CA GLN A 366 1.41 19.61 4.84
C GLN A 366 1.21 21.08 4.50
N LEU A 367 0.41 21.80 5.27
CA LEU A 367 0.15 23.22 5.05
C LEU A 367 1.45 24.04 5.14
N ILE A 368 2.27 23.76 6.16
CA ILE A 368 3.57 24.43 6.35
C ILE A 368 4.52 24.12 5.18
N PHE A 369 4.68 22.85 4.79
CA PHE A 369 5.61 22.50 3.71
C PHE A 369 5.16 23.04 2.35
N ASN A 370 3.86 22.98 2.04
CA ASN A 370 3.32 23.60 0.83
C ASN A 370 3.58 25.12 0.84
N TYR A 371 3.31 25.80 1.97
CA TYR A 371 3.59 27.23 2.08
C TYR A 371 5.08 27.56 1.89
N LEU A 372 5.98 26.80 2.54
CA LEU A 372 7.41 26.98 2.39
C LEU A 372 7.89 26.77 0.95
N ARG A 373 7.38 25.76 0.25
CA ARG A 373 7.67 25.52 -1.17
C ARG A 373 7.42 26.76 -2.01
N LEU A 374 6.23 27.32 -1.88
CA LEU A 374 5.81 28.43 -2.70
C LEU A 374 6.53 29.74 -2.31
N VAL A 375 6.83 29.96 -1.02
CA VAL A 375 7.58 31.12 -0.53
C VAL A 375 9.04 31.09 -0.98
N ILE A 376 9.67 29.92 -0.95
CA ILE A 376 11.04 29.74 -1.47
C ILE A 376 11.06 30.07 -2.97
N GLY A 377 10.11 29.56 -3.74
CA GLY A 377 9.99 29.87 -5.17
C GLY A 377 9.81 31.37 -5.45
N ASN A 378 8.93 32.05 -4.70
CA ASN A 378 8.74 33.50 -4.80
C ASN A 378 10.01 34.29 -4.46
N ARG A 379 10.70 33.89 -3.39
CA ARG A 379 11.93 34.56 -2.95
C ARG A 379 13.06 34.39 -3.95
N VAL A 380 13.25 33.18 -4.49
CA VAL A 380 14.21 32.93 -5.58
C VAL A 380 13.84 33.74 -6.82
N ARG A 381 12.56 33.81 -7.19
CA ARG A 381 12.10 34.59 -8.36
C ARG A 381 12.42 36.09 -8.25
N GLN A 382 12.30 36.65 -7.05
CA GLN A 382 12.43 38.09 -6.82
C GLN A 382 13.86 38.51 -6.45
N GLU A 383 14.57 37.72 -5.65
CA GLU A 383 15.89 38.09 -5.09
C GLU A 383 17.07 37.42 -5.82
N TYR A 384 16.86 36.32 -6.58
CA TYR A 384 17.91 35.62 -7.31
C TYR A 384 17.90 35.98 -8.80
N HIS A 385 18.70 36.97 -9.16
CA HIS A 385 18.72 37.53 -10.52
C HIS A 385 19.36 36.64 -11.60
N LYS A 386 19.83 35.42 -11.29
CA LYS A 386 20.31 34.50 -12.33
C LYS A 386 19.11 33.90 -13.05
N GLU A 387 19.10 33.99 -14.38
CA GLU A 387 17.98 33.51 -15.19
C GLU A 387 17.68 32.04 -14.96
N SER A 388 18.67 31.18 -14.69
CA SER A 388 18.44 29.75 -14.44
C SER A 388 17.97 29.40 -13.02
N GLY A 389 17.82 30.37 -12.12
CA GLY A 389 17.54 30.13 -10.70
C GLY A 389 16.30 29.28 -10.40
N LEU A 390 15.18 29.64 -11.02
CA LEU A 390 13.90 28.96 -10.81
C LEU A 390 13.86 27.57 -11.47
N PHE A 391 14.57 27.41 -12.58
CA PHE A 391 14.73 26.12 -13.25
C PHE A 391 15.46 25.11 -12.36
N TRP A 392 16.60 25.51 -11.79
CA TRP A 392 17.37 24.63 -10.89
C TRP A 392 16.66 24.38 -9.57
N LEU A 393 15.90 25.36 -9.05
CA LEU A 393 15.05 25.12 -7.89
C LEU A 393 14.01 24.03 -8.19
N GLY A 394 13.30 24.12 -9.32
CA GLY A 394 12.33 23.10 -9.74
C GLY A 394 12.96 21.71 -9.90
N ALA A 395 14.15 21.64 -10.53
CA ALA A 395 14.89 20.38 -10.66
C ALA A 395 15.27 19.77 -9.29
N ILE A 396 15.75 20.59 -8.35
CA ILE A 396 16.09 20.14 -7.00
C ILE A 396 14.85 19.69 -6.21
N SER A 397 13.72 20.39 -6.34
CA SER A 397 12.45 19.96 -5.74
C SER A 397 12.02 18.58 -6.26
N GLN A 398 12.18 18.33 -7.56
CA GLN A 398 11.84 17.04 -8.18
C GLN A 398 12.75 15.89 -7.72
N MET A 399 14.06 16.14 -7.59
CA MET A 399 15.00 15.14 -7.05
C MET A 399 14.66 14.72 -5.61
N GLY A 400 14.13 15.64 -4.81
CA GLY A 400 13.68 15.35 -3.45
C GLY A 400 12.48 14.39 -3.43
N ASP A 401 11.52 14.60 -4.32
CA ASP A 401 10.37 13.69 -4.51
C ASP A 401 10.82 12.28 -4.96
N GLU A 402 11.78 12.20 -5.88
CA GLU A 402 12.29 10.91 -6.37
C GLU A 402 13.03 10.08 -5.31
N THR A 403 13.90 10.71 -4.52
CA THR A 403 14.64 10.03 -3.43
C THR A 403 13.67 9.33 -2.48
N ALA A 404 12.55 10.00 -2.23
CA ALA A 404 11.43 9.54 -1.43
C ALA A 404 10.68 8.34 -2.04
N ASN A 405 10.55 8.29 -3.36
CA ASN A 405 9.90 7.19 -4.07
C ASN A 405 10.77 5.94 -4.18
N ILE A 406 12.10 6.08 -4.26
CA ILE A 406 13.05 4.96 -4.32
C ILE A 406 13.14 4.21 -2.98
N GLU A 407 13.13 4.92 -1.84
CA GLU A 407 13.19 4.30 -0.51
C GLU A 407 11.89 3.55 -0.12
N ASN A 408 10.76 3.92 -0.74
CA ASN A 408 9.47 3.24 -0.59
C ASN A 408 9.30 2.01 -1.51
N GLN A 409 10.28 1.71 -2.37
CA GLN A 409 10.28 0.50 -3.19
C GLN A 409 10.69 -0.71 -2.35
N GLN A 410 9.72 -1.38 -1.75
CA GLN A 410 9.93 -2.80 -1.44
C GLN A 410 9.87 -3.58 -2.76
N PRO A 411 10.88 -4.37 -3.13
CA PRO A 411 10.77 -5.26 -4.26
C PRO A 411 9.59 -6.19 -4.00
N ALA A 412 8.64 -6.24 -4.95
CA ALA A 412 7.59 -7.24 -4.92
C ALA A 412 8.26 -8.62 -4.83
N ALA A 413 7.79 -9.46 -3.91
CA ALA A 413 8.29 -10.83 -3.77
C ALA A 413 8.37 -11.50 -5.14
N ASN A 414 9.44 -12.25 -5.41
CA ASN A 414 9.52 -13.09 -6.59
C ASN A 414 8.45 -14.19 -6.48
N LYS A 415 7.26 -13.89 -7.01
CA LYS A 415 6.11 -14.79 -6.96
C LYS A 415 6.22 -15.82 -8.06
N GLN A 416 6.39 -17.07 -7.66
CA GLN A 416 6.50 -18.25 -8.50
C GLN A 416 5.21 -19.07 -8.34
N VAL A 417 4.45 -19.21 -9.41
CA VAL A 417 3.25 -20.06 -9.43
C VAL A 417 3.60 -21.33 -10.18
N PHE A 418 3.43 -22.49 -9.54
CA PHE A 418 3.73 -23.79 -10.12
C PHE A 418 2.47 -24.51 -10.56
N ASP A 419 2.56 -25.22 -11.68
CA ASP A 419 1.48 -26.06 -12.19
C ASP A 419 1.47 -27.42 -11.47
N SER A 420 0.41 -27.66 -10.70
CA SER A 420 0.20 -28.91 -9.96
C SER A 420 -0.40 -30.05 -10.80
N SER A 421 -0.43 -29.93 -12.13
CA SER A 421 -0.80 -31.05 -13.02
C SER A 421 0.21 -32.21 -12.97
N LYS A 422 1.43 -31.95 -12.50
CA LYS A 422 2.53 -32.91 -12.33
C LYS A 422 3.15 -32.78 -10.94
N SER A 423 3.84 -33.84 -10.51
CA SER A 423 4.63 -33.79 -9.28
C SER A 423 5.69 -32.69 -9.35
N LEU A 424 5.89 -31.99 -8.23
CA LEU A 424 6.82 -30.87 -8.09
C LEU A 424 7.95 -31.26 -7.14
N GLN A 425 9.15 -30.77 -7.41
CA GLN A 425 10.34 -30.98 -6.57
C GLN A 425 11.08 -29.66 -6.38
N ASN A 426 12.00 -29.63 -5.41
CA ASN A 426 12.85 -28.47 -5.09
C ASN A 426 12.05 -27.20 -4.71
N LEU A 427 10.91 -27.37 -4.05
CA LEU A 427 10.12 -26.27 -3.49
C LEU A 427 10.72 -25.79 -2.16
N GLY A 428 10.33 -24.59 -1.72
CA GLY A 428 10.78 -23.96 -0.49
C GLY A 428 12.29 -23.74 -0.48
N ALA A 429 12.96 -24.31 0.51
CA ALA A 429 14.43 -24.29 0.63
C ALA A 429 15.13 -25.32 -0.28
N GLY A 430 14.39 -25.95 -1.21
CA GLY A 430 14.88 -27.00 -2.11
C GLY A 430 14.65 -28.42 -1.62
N ASP A 431 14.05 -28.60 -0.44
CA ASP A 431 13.80 -29.90 0.19
C ASP A 431 12.31 -30.26 0.31
N THR A 432 11.42 -29.51 -0.35
CA THR A 432 9.98 -29.78 -0.39
C THR A 432 9.56 -30.32 -1.75
N GLU A 433 8.69 -31.34 -1.74
CA GLU A 433 8.15 -31.98 -2.94
C GLU A 433 6.64 -32.27 -2.84
N LEU A 434 5.94 -32.19 -3.97
CA LEU A 434 4.52 -32.52 -4.12
C LEU A 434 4.38 -33.74 -5.02
N LEU A 435 3.73 -34.79 -4.54
CA LEU A 435 3.40 -36.01 -5.27
C LEU A 435 1.90 -36.05 -5.57
N VAL A 436 1.51 -35.74 -6.81
CA VAL A 436 0.10 -35.51 -7.18
C VAL A 436 -0.74 -36.81 -7.20
N GLN A 437 -0.11 -37.96 -7.47
CA GLN A 437 -0.78 -39.26 -7.58
C GLN A 437 -0.30 -40.25 -6.50
N PHE A 438 -0.23 -39.79 -5.24
CA PHE A 438 0.20 -40.66 -4.15
C PHE A 438 -0.87 -41.71 -3.80
N LEU A 439 -2.12 -41.28 -3.70
CA LEU A 439 -3.28 -42.18 -3.71
C LEU A 439 -3.83 -42.30 -5.13
N THR A 440 -4.32 -43.49 -5.45
CA THR A 440 -5.20 -43.67 -6.62
C THR A 440 -6.52 -42.94 -6.38
N GLN A 441 -7.25 -42.64 -7.45
CA GLN A 441 -8.54 -41.94 -7.36
C GLN A 441 -9.52 -42.70 -6.44
N ASP A 442 -9.65 -44.01 -6.61
CA ASP A 442 -10.53 -44.85 -5.79
C ASP A 442 -10.15 -44.85 -4.30
N GLU A 443 -8.85 -44.92 -3.99
CA GLU A 443 -8.38 -44.84 -2.60
C GLU A 443 -8.65 -43.46 -1.98
N ALA A 444 -8.49 -42.40 -2.77
CA ALA A 444 -8.70 -41.03 -2.30
C ALA A 444 -10.19 -40.72 -2.10
N ASP A 445 -11.06 -41.23 -2.97
CA ASP A 445 -12.52 -41.12 -2.86
C ASP A 445 -13.05 -41.95 -1.67
N GLU A 446 -12.55 -43.18 -1.49
CA GLU A 446 -12.85 -44.02 -0.32
C GLU A 446 -12.43 -43.32 0.97
N ALA A 447 -11.21 -42.78 1.01
CA ALA A 447 -10.71 -42.05 2.17
C ALA A 447 -11.51 -40.77 2.45
N MET A 448 -11.88 -40.01 1.41
CA MET A 448 -12.70 -38.81 1.55
C MET A 448 -14.07 -39.14 2.15
N LYS A 449 -14.70 -40.23 1.69
CA LYS A 449 -15.98 -40.70 2.23
C LYS A 449 -15.86 -41.12 3.70
N ASN A 450 -14.87 -41.95 4.03
CA ASN A 450 -14.72 -42.50 5.38
C ASN A 450 -14.31 -41.43 6.40
N LEU A 451 -13.56 -40.40 5.99
CA LEU A 451 -13.06 -39.35 6.88
C LEU A 451 -13.94 -38.10 6.90
N SER A 452 -14.99 -38.02 6.08
CA SER A 452 -15.95 -36.92 6.12
C SER A 452 -16.75 -36.88 7.43
N VAL A 453 -17.45 -35.77 7.67
CA VAL A 453 -18.31 -35.60 8.85
C VAL A 453 -19.36 -36.72 8.91
N GLY A 454 -19.43 -37.43 10.04
CA GLY A 454 -20.30 -38.59 10.23
C GLY A 454 -19.65 -39.93 9.89
N GLY A 455 -18.38 -39.93 9.44
CA GLY A 455 -17.57 -41.13 9.22
C GLY A 455 -16.74 -41.54 10.45
N GLU A 456 -15.49 -41.94 10.22
CA GLU A 456 -14.58 -42.49 11.24
C GLU A 456 -14.06 -41.44 12.24
N VAL A 457 -14.12 -40.14 11.90
CA VAL A 457 -13.50 -39.07 12.69
C VAL A 457 -14.54 -38.14 13.29
N GLU A 458 -14.48 -37.99 14.61
CA GLU A 458 -15.22 -36.96 15.34
C GLU A 458 -14.40 -35.66 15.37
N TYR A 459 -14.73 -34.73 14.47
CA TYR A 459 -14.05 -33.43 14.37
C TYR A 459 -14.41 -32.51 15.53
N GLN A 460 -13.45 -31.65 15.90
CA GLN A 460 -13.63 -30.66 16.96
C GLN A 460 -13.32 -29.24 16.47
N GLN A 461 -14.13 -28.28 16.91
CA GLN A 461 -13.86 -26.85 16.71
C GLN A 461 -12.86 -26.38 17.76
N TRP A 462 -11.67 -25.96 17.31
CA TRP A 462 -10.62 -25.43 18.17
C TRP A 462 -10.62 -23.90 18.12
N TYR A 463 -9.97 -23.28 19.10
CA TYR A 463 -9.89 -21.82 19.23
C TYR A 463 -8.44 -21.34 19.27
N HIS A 464 -8.24 -20.08 18.90
CA HIS A 464 -6.96 -19.39 19.05
C HIS A 464 -6.64 -19.17 20.53
N MET A 465 -5.35 -19.09 20.87
CA MET A 465 -4.94 -18.60 22.19
C MET A 465 -5.48 -17.18 22.45
N PRO A 466 -5.82 -16.85 23.71
CA PRO A 466 -6.27 -15.53 24.07
C PRO A 466 -5.21 -14.48 23.77
N ASN A 467 -5.64 -13.31 23.31
CA ASN A 467 -4.74 -12.20 23.08
C ASN A 467 -4.25 -11.67 24.43
N ARG A 468 -2.94 -11.74 24.68
CA ARG A 468 -2.34 -11.28 25.94
C ARG A 468 -2.63 -9.81 26.25
N LYS A 469 -2.90 -8.98 25.24
CA LYS A 469 -3.27 -7.56 25.40
C LYS A 469 -4.77 -7.33 25.57
N LYS A 470 -5.61 -8.32 25.23
CA LYS A 470 -7.07 -8.26 25.28
C LYS A 470 -7.61 -9.55 25.89
N VAL A 471 -7.23 -9.83 27.14
CA VAL A 471 -7.54 -11.10 27.82
C VAL A 471 -9.05 -11.31 28.02
N SER A 472 -9.82 -10.22 28.04
CA SER A 472 -11.27 -10.20 28.15
C SER A 472 -12.01 -10.59 26.87
N ASP A 473 -11.39 -10.46 25.69
CA ASP A 473 -12.07 -10.73 24.42
C ASP A 473 -12.49 -12.22 24.30
N PRO A 474 -13.61 -12.51 23.62
CA PRO A 474 -14.01 -13.88 23.36
C PRO A 474 -12.99 -14.59 22.48
N LEU A 475 -12.75 -15.88 22.76
CA LEU A 475 -11.83 -16.69 21.97
C LEU A 475 -12.32 -16.82 20.53
N LEU A 476 -11.40 -16.59 19.58
CA LEU A 476 -11.70 -16.69 18.16
C LEU A 476 -11.61 -18.15 17.71
N LYS A 477 -12.66 -18.63 17.03
CA LYS A 477 -12.69 -19.95 16.40
C LYS A 477 -11.61 -20.03 15.31
N LEU A 478 -10.89 -21.15 15.25
CA LEU A 478 -10.09 -21.45 14.07
C LEU A 478 -11.01 -21.59 12.85
N LYS A 479 -10.61 -21.04 11.71
CA LYS A 479 -11.30 -21.17 10.41
C LYS A 479 -11.11 -22.55 9.77
N ARG A 480 -11.32 -23.60 10.58
CA ARG A 480 -11.28 -25.04 10.25
C ARG A 480 -11.57 -25.84 11.52
N ILE A 481 -12.06 -27.06 11.38
CA ILE A 481 -12.19 -28.02 12.48
C ILE A 481 -11.12 -29.11 12.34
N LYS A 482 -10.67 -29.69 13.44
CA LYS A 482 -9.57 -30.67 13.42
C LYS A 482 -9.60 -31.65 14.59
N ARG A 483 -8.83 -32.72 14.47
CA ARG A 483 -8.64 -33.75 15.51
C ARG A 483 -7.18 -34.23 15.48
N ALA A 484 -6.61 -34.53 16.64
CA ALA A 484 -5.28 -35.09 16.77
C ALA A 484 -5.38 -36.59 17.07
N LEU A 485 -4.56 -37.41 16.40
CA LEU A 485 -4.60 -38.87 16.49
C LEU A 485 -3.19 -39.43 16.63
N ALA A 486 -3.03 -40.43 17.50
CA ALA A 486 -1.80 -41.19 17.67
C ALA A 486 -2.12 -42.56 18.29
N ASN A 487 -1.35 -43.58 17.92
CA ASN A 487 -1.45 -44.90 18.54
C ASN A 487 -0.48 -44.99 19.72
N LYS A 488 -0.87 -45.74 20.75
CA LYS A 488 0.05 -46.11 21.85
C LYS A 488 1.18 -46.98 21.29
N THR A 489 2.39 -46.80 21.82
CA THR A 489 3.51 -47.73 21.61
C THR A 489 3.29 -49.02 22.41
N ASP A 490 4.08 -50.06 22.12
CA ASP A 490 4.03 -51.33 22.84
C ASP A 490 4.31 -51.17 24.35
N ASP A 491 5.12 -50.18 24.73
CA ASP A 491 5.41 -49.79 26.12
C ASP A 491 4.30 -48.95 26.77
N GLY A 492 3.16 -48.76 26.10
CA GLY A 492 2.02 -47.99 26.58
C GLY A 492 2.15 -46.47 26.47
N LEU A 493 3.23 -45.96 25.84
CA LEU A 493 3.48 -44.52 25.69
C LEU A 493 2.70 -43.93 24.51
N ILE A 494 2.20 -42.71 24.66
CA ILE A 494 1.46 -42.00 23.60
C ILE A 494 2.35 -40.90 23.00
N PRO A 495 2.56 -40.86 21.67
CA PRO A 495 3.25 -39.75 21.00
C PRO A 495 2.53 -38.43 21.25
N TYR A 496 3.20 -37.47 21.88
CA TYR A 496 2.60 -36.25 22.40
C TYR A 496 3.10 -34.98 21.69
N TYR A 497 2.22 -34.35 20.91
CA TYR A 497 2.51 -33.09 20.22
C TYR A 497 1.70 -31.93 20.81
N ARG A 498 2.37 -30.90 21.33
CA ARG A 498 1.71 -29.72 21.91
C ARG A 498 1.34 -28.71 20.83
N PHE A 499 0.16 -28.10 21.00
CA PHE A 499 -0.33 -27.07 20.09
C PHE A 499 -0.41 -25.73 20.81
N PRO A 500 -0.24 -24.61 20.07
CA PRO A 500 -0.48 -23.27 20.60
C PRO A 500 -1.99 -22.99 20.66
N VAL A 501 -2.69 -23.67 21.56
CA VAL A 501 -4.15 -23.58 21.73
C VAL A 501 -4.51 -23.17 23.15
N ASN A 502 -5.72 -22.67 23.34
CA ASN A 502 -6.17 -22.16 24.64
C ASN A 502 -6.39 -23.27 25.68
N ASP A 503 -6.73 -24.49 25.27
CA ASP A 503 -6.95 -25.64 26.17
C ASP A 503 -6.34 -26.93 25.59
N GLN A 504 -5.13 -27.27 26.01
CA GLN A 504 -4.47 -28.49 25.56
C GLN A 504 -5.14 -29.76 26.11
N ASN A 505 -5.84 -29.69 27.24
CA ASN A 505 -6.53 -30.85 27.83
C ASN A 505 -7.80 -31.21 27.08
N ARG A 506 -8.42 -30.24 26.40
CA ARG A 506 -9.57 -30.48 25.52
C ARG A 506 -9.14 -30.88 24.11
N TYR A 507 -8.20 -30.12 23.54
CA TYR A 507 -7.84 -30.22 22.13
C TYR A 507 -6.67 -31.19 21.87
N GLY A 508 -5.78 -31.36 22.84
CA GLY A 508 -4.64 -32.27 22.81
C GLY A 508 -4.96 -33.71 23.19
N ILE A 509 -6.24 -34.06 23.39
CA ILE A 509 -6.67 -35.44 23.57
C ILE A 509 -6.43 -36.19 22.26
N LEU A 510 -5.50 -37.12 22.31
CA LEU A 510 -5.18 -38.01 21.21
C LEU A 510 -6.14 -39.19 21.24
N VAL A 511 -6.75 -39.46 20.10
CA VAL A 511 -7.51 -40.69 19.88
C VAL A 511 -6.69 -41.66 19.02
N PRO A 512 -6.92 -42.98 19.12
CA PRO A 512 -6.30 -43.94 18.22
C PRO A 512 -6.54 -43.57 16.76
N MET A 513 -5.56 -43.84 15.89
CA MET A 513 -5.73 -43.64 14.46
C MET A 513 -6.82 -44.57 13.94
N THR A 514 -7.70 -44.03 13.11
CA THR A 514 -8.79 -44.80 12.51
C THR A 514 -8.25 -45.76 11.45
N PRO A 515 -8.99 -46.81 11.04
CA PRO A 515 -8.54 -47.76 10.04
C PRO A 515 -8.07 -47.10 8.73
N THR A 516 -8.80 -46.08 8.25
CA THR A 516 -8.42 -45.35 7.03
C THR A 516 -7.12 -44.56 7.23
N ILE A 517 -6.95 -43.88 8.37
CA ILE A 517 -5.72 -43.10 8.67
C ILE A 517 -4.51 -44.03 8.83
N GLU A 518 -4.70 -45.19 9.47
CA GLU A 518 -3.64 -46.18 9.66
C GLU A 518 -3.20 -46.82 8.32
N LYS A 519 -4.15 -47.13 7.43
CA LYS A 519 -3.86 -47.59 6.06
C LYS A 519 -3.03 -46.56 5.29
N ILE A 520 -3.39 -45.27 5.39
CA ILE A 520 -2.63 -44.18 4.77
C ILE A 520 -1.24 -44.05 5.40
N ARG A 521 -1.13 -44.15 6.73
CA ARG A 521 0.13 -44.08 7.47
C ARG A 521 1.11 -45.17 7.02
N GLN A 522 0.65 -46.42 6.93
CA GLN A 522 1.47 -47.55 6.47
C GLN A 522 1.96 -47.33 5.04
N LYS A 523 1.07 -46.90 4.14
CA LYS A 523 1.44 -46.57 2.76
C LYS A 523 2.48 -45.44 2.67
N ILE A 524 2.38 -44.41 3.52
CA ILE A 524 3.39 -43.34 3.62
C ILE A 524 4.75 -43.94 4.01
N ILE A 525 4.80 -44.77 5.05
CA ILE A 525 6.04 -45.38 5.53
C ILE A 525 6.65 -46.26 4.43
N GLU A 526 5.86 -47.12 3.80
CA GLU A 526 6.30 -48.02 2.73
C GLU A 526 6.85 -47.28 1.50
N LYS A 527 6.18 -46.19 1.09
CA LYS A 527 6.53 -45.47 -0.14
C LYS A 527 7.61 -44.41 0.04
N THR A 528 7.69 -43.79 1.22
CA THR A 528 8.59 -42.66 1.46
C THR A 528 9.77 -43.00 2.36
N GLY A 529 9.69 -44.10 3.12
CA GLY A 529 10.65 -44.46 4.17
C GLY A 529 10.60 -43.52 5.39
N VAL A 530 9.66 -42.56 5.43
CA VAL A 530 9.53 -41.62 6.54
C VAL A 530 8.66 -42.24 7.63
N GLU A 531 9.26 -42.46 8.79
CA GLU A 531 8.53 -42.88 9.98
C GLU A 531 7.65 -41.75 10.52
N VAL A 532 6.38 -42.05 10.75
CA VAL A 532 5.40 -41.11 11.34
C VAL A 532 4.53 -41.83 12.37
N ASN A 533 4.30 -41.19 13.51
CA ASN A 533 3.59 -41.77 14.67
C ASN A 533 2.46 -40.87 15.21
N HIS A 534 2.24 -39.69 14.61
CA HIS A 534 1.21 -38.75 15.00
C HIS A 534 0.58 -38.10 13.77
N CYS A 535 -0.75 -37.92 13.77
CA CYS A 535 -1.50 -37.30 12.68
C CYS A 535 -2.45 -36.22 13.20
N VAL A 536 -2.53 -35.10 12.49
CA VAL A 536 -3.60 -34.11 12.67
C VAL A 536 -4.44 -34.10 11.42
N ILE A 537 -5.72 -34.42 11.56
CA ILE A 537 -6.70 -34.29 10.49
C ILE A 537 -7.39 -32.93 10.59
N LEU A 538 -7.44 -32.18 9.50
CA LEU A 538 -8.10 -30.89 9.39
C LEU A 538 -9.17 -30.93 8.31
N LEU A 539 -10.36 -30.41 8.60
CA LEU A 539 -11.44 -30.21 7.64
C LEU A 539 -11.63 -28.71 7.39
N TYR A 540 -11.45 -28.33 6.12
CA TYR A 540 -11.82 -27.05 5.57
C TYR A 540 -13.21 -27.22 4.95
N ARG A 541 -14.23 -26.65 5.61
CA ARG A 541 -15.65 -26.91 5.31
C ARG A 541 -16.10 -26.27 4.01
N ASN A 542 -15.53 -25.11 3.68
CA ASN A 542 -15.89 -24.30 2.53
C ASN A 542 -14.69 -23.48 2.06
N THR A 543 -14.93 -22.49 1.18
CA THR A 543 -13.92 -21.64 0.57
C THR A 543 -13.36 -20.56 1.52
N ASP A 544 -14.10 -20.25 2.60
CA ASP A 544 -13.72 -19.30 3.65
C ASP A 544 -12.77 -19.88 4.70
N ASP A 545 -12.77 -21.20 4.88
CA ASP A 545 -11.88 -21.87 5.82
C ASP A 545 -10.42 -21.77 5.35
N CYS A 546 -9.52 -21.41 6.27
CA CYS A 546 -8.13 -21.13 5.95
C CYS A 546 -7.16 -21.40 7.12
N ILE A 547 -5.87 -21.35 6.81
CA ILE A 547 -4.81 -21.27 7.81
C ILE A 547 -3.82 -20.19 7.37
N GLY A 548 -3.68 -19.16 8.20
CA GLY A 548 -2.71 -18.08 7.96
C GLY A 548 -1.27 -18.59 7.98
N PHE A 549 -0.35 -17.72 7.59
CA PHE A 549 1.06 -18.08 7.53
C PHE A 549 1.64 -18.48 8.90
N HIS A 550 2.26 -19.65 8.93
CA HIS A 550 2.87 -20.22 10.12
C HIS A 550 4.03 -21.14 9.75
N LYS A 551 4.76 -21.56 10.78
CA LYS A 551 5.73 -22.67 10.72
C LYS A 551 5.23 -23.73 11.68
N ASP A 552 5.39 -25.00 11.33
CA ASP A 552 5.08 -26.09 12.24
C ASP A 552 6.12 -26.09 13.35
N LYS A 553 5.64 -26.19 14.59
CA LYS A 553 6.51 -26.09 15.76
C LYS A 553 7.29 -27.39 15.93
N THR A 554 8.58 -27.28 16.21
CA THR A 554 9.53 -28.41 16.28
C THR A 554 9.79 -28.93 17.68
N LEU A 555 9.22 -28.30 18.72
CA LEU A 555 9.43 -28.63 20.13
C LEU A 555 9.36 -30.14 20.41
N ASP A 556 8.28 -30.76 19.95
CA ASP A 556 7.97 -32.17 20.18
C ASP A 556 8.28 -33.07 18.97
N LEU A 557 8.77 -32.48 17.87
CA LEU A 557 9.00 -33.19 16.62
C LEU A 557 10.46 -33.55 16.43
N ASP A 558 10.71 -34.59 15.66
CA ASP A 558 12.01 -34.79 15.03
C ASP A 558 12.29 -33.63 14.07
N GLU A 559 13.40 -32.92 14.27
CA GLU A 559 13.78 -31.75 13.47
C GLU A 559 14.39 -32.14 12.13
N ASP A 560 14.80 -33.39 11.96
CA ASP A 560 15.37 -33.90 10.72
C ASP A 560 14.32 -34.64 9.87
N ALA A 561 13.15 -34.94 10.44
CA ALA A 561 12.06 -35.60 9.73
C ALA A 561 11.19 -34.58 8.97
N PRO A 562 10.79 -34.88 7.72
CA PRO A 562 9.86 -34.05 6.98
C PRO A 562 8.44 -34.15 7.56
N ILE A 563 7.63 -33.12 7.32
CA ILE A 563 6.21 -33.11 7.65
C ILE A 563 5.43 -33.56 6.41
N ILE A 564 4.61 -34.59 6.57
CA ILE A 564 3.87 -35.20 5.46
C ILE A 564 2.42 -34.74 5.50
N SER A 565 1.93 -34.09 4.45
CA SER A 565 0.55 -33.62 4.34
C SER A 565 -0.16 -34.24 3.14
N LEU A 566 -1.13 -35.11 3.38
CA LEU A 566 -2.01 -35.64 2.34
C LEU A 566 -3.27 -34.77 2.21
N SER A 567 -3.71 -34.52 0.98
CA SER A 567 -4.90 -33.72 0.68
C SER A 567 -6.00 -34.55 0.02
N LEU A 568 -7.24 -34.41 0.49
CA LEU A 568 -8.44 -35.06 -0.03
C LEU A 568 -9.55 -34.02 -0.24
N GLY A 569 -10.50 -34.34 -1.12
CA GLY A 569 -11.52 -33.42 -1.60
C GLY A 569 -10.95 -32.28 -2.44
N CYS A 570 -11.51 -31.10 -2.22
CA CYS A 570 -11.33 -29.94 -3.08
C CYS A 570 -9.91 -29.34 -3.06
N GLU A 571 -9.41 -28.89 -4.22
CA GLU A 571 -8.10 -28.26 -4.33
C GLU A 571 -8.03 -26.94 -3.54
N ARG A 572 -6.88 -26.67 -2.93
CA ARG A 572 -6.60 -25.39 -2.27
C ARG A 572 -5.19 -24.89 -2.60
N PRO A 573 -5.00 -23.57 -2.72
CA PRO A 573 -3.68 -22.96 -2.89
C PRO A 573 -2.86 -23.09 -1.61
N TYR A 574 -1.68 -23.70 -1.75
CA TYR A 574 -0.65 -23.77 -0.74
C TYR A 574 0.44 -22.76 -1.08
N ILE A 575 0.79 -21.91 -0.12
CA ILE A 575 1.74 -20.82 -0.33
C ILE A 575 2.91 -20.98 0.63
N LEU A 576 4.13 -21.00 0.09
CA LEU A 576 5.40 -20.91 0.83
C LEU A 576 5.99 -19.51 0.66
N ARG A 577 6.46 -18.89 1.75
CA ARG A 577 7.20 -17.63 1.68
C ARG A 577 8.31 -17.54 2.70
N ASP A 578 9.42 -16.90 2.35
CA ASP A 578 10.61 -16.79 3.21
C ASP A 578 10.42 -15.83 4.40
N ASP A 579 9.55 -14.82 4.27
CA ASP A 579 9.21 -13.88 5.35
C ASP A 579 7.70 -13.66 5.49
N ILE A 580 7.22 -13.46 6.72
CA ILE A 580 5.80 -13.35 7.05
C ILE A 580 5.19 -11.96 6.73
N PHE A 581 5.98 -10.90 6.59
CA PHE A 581 5.46 -9.56 6.30
C PHE A 581 6.07 -8.97 5.03
N LYS A 582 7.31 -9.34 4.70
CA LYS A 582 8.10 -8.80 3.59
C LYS A 582 8.80 -9.91 2.83
N PRO A 583 8.06 -10.82 2.17
CA PRO A 583 8.65 -11.94 1.46
C PRO A 583 9.53 -11.47 0.31
N THR A 584 10.69 -12.09 0.14
CA THR A 584 11.51 -11.93 -1.09
C THR A 584 11.18 -13.03 -2.09
N ILE A 585 10.71 -14.19 -1.62
CA ILE A 585 10.29 -15.35 -2.42
C ILE A 585 8.90 -15.77 -1.98
N GLU A 586 7.97 -15.91 -2.92
CA GLU A 586 6.65 -16.51 -2.68
C GLU A 586 6.41 -17.62 -3.71
N GLN A 587 6.14 -18.83 -3.25
CA GLN A 587 5.81 -19.97 -4.11
C GLN A 587 4.38 -20.39 -3.85
N GLU A 588 3.57 -20.48 -4.91
CA GLU A 588 2.16 -20.90 -4.83
C GLU A 588 1.92 -22.10 -5.75
N PHE A 589 1.27 -23.14 -5.21
CA PHE A 589 0.85 -24.33 -5.95
C PHE A 589 -0.44 -24.89 -5.36
N LYS A 590 -1.21 -25.61 -6.16
CA LYS A 590 -2.45 -26.26 -5.68
C LYS A 590 -2.14 -27.62 -5.08
N LEU A 591 -2.99 -28.08 -4.17
CA LEU A 591 -2.96 -29.43 -3.59
C LEU A 591 -4.12 -30.25 -4.15
N PRO A 592 -3.87 -31.13 -5.15
CA PRO A 592 -4.91 -31.97 -5.75
C PRO A 592 -5.45 -33.05 -4.82
N HIS A 593 -6.57 -33.63 -5.23
CA HIS A 593 -7.17 -34.80 -4.58
C HIS A 593 -6.20 -36.00 -4.58
N GLY A 594 -5.95 -36.58 -3.41
CA GLY A 594 -5.03 -37.72 -3.26
C GLY A 594 -3.54 -37.36 -3.27
N ALA A 595 -3.19 -36.07 -3.35
CA ALA A 595 -1.81 -35.62 -3.41
C ALA A 595 -1.13 -35.60 -2.04
N LEU A 596 0.15 -35.94 -2.01
CA LEU A 596 1.03 -35.90 -0.83
C LEU A 596 2.06 -34.77 -0.98
N LEU A 597 2.06 -33.83 -0.04
CA LEU A 597 3.10 -32.82 0.12
C LEU A 597 4.08 -33.28 1.20
N ARG A 598 5.36 -33.38 0.86
CA ARG A 598 6.45 -33.60 1.81
C ARG A 598 7.14 -32.27 2.06
N LEU A 599 6.81 -31.62 3.17
CA LEU A 599 7.43 -30.37 3.61
C LEU A 599 8.76 -30.68 4.28
N GLY A 600 9.86 -30.28 3.64
CA GLY A 600 11.20 -30.57 4.12
C GLY A 600 11.56 -29.79 5.39
N PRO A 601 12.46 -30.32 6.24
CA PRO A 601 12.82 -29.66 7.49
C PRO A 601 13.44 -28.27 7.33
N LYS A 602 14.29 -28.07 6.30
CA LYS A 602 14.89 -26.76 6.01
C LYS A 602 13.82 -25.78 5.57
N THR A 603 12.86 -26.24 4.76
CA THR A 603 11.70 -25.43 4.37
C THR A 603 10.88 -25.04 5.61
N ASN A 604 10.51 -25.97 6.50
CA ASN A 604 9.74 -25.63 7.70
C ASN A 604 10.49 -24.66 8.65
N ALA A 605 11.83 -24.73 8.68
CA ALA A 605 12.65 -23.81 9.47
C ALA A 605 12.72 -22.40 8.88
N THR A 606 12.81 -22.28 7.54
CA THR A 606 13.10 -21.01 6.86
C THR A 606 11.86 -20.35 6.26
N TYR A 607 10.92 -21.11 5.70
CA TYR A 607 9.70 -20.62 5.06
C TYR A 607 8.48 -20.71 5.97
N TYR A 608 7.54 -19.78 5.80
CA TYR A 608 6.18 -19.84 6.33
C TYR A 608 5.25 -20.44 5.28
N HIS A 609 4.32 -21.29 5.71
CA HIS A 609 3.28 -21.87 4.86
C HIS A 609 1.88 -21.41 5.23
N SER A 610 0.99 -21.33 4.24
CA SER A 610 -0.44 -21.05 4.43
C SER A 610 -1.34 -21.79 3.43
N ILE A 611 -2.61 -21.93 3.81
CA ILE A 611 -3.71 -22.18 2.87
C ILE A 611 -4.60 -20.95 2.94
N ARG A 612 -4.65 -20.16 1.86
CA ARG A 612 -5.51 -18.97 1.80
C ARG A 612 -6.95 -19.31 1.43
N GLN A 613 -7.84 -18.36 1.69
CA GLN A 613 -9.20 -18.39 1.16
C GLN A 613 -9.17 -18.33 -0.37
N LEU A 614 -10.14 -18.97 -1.01
CA LEU A 614 -10.31 -18.85 -2.46
C LEU A 614 -10.81 -17.46 -2.82
N THR A 615 -10.35 -16.93 -3.94
CA THR A 615 -10.86 -15.66 -4.49
C THR A 615 -12.22 -15.89 -5.14
N LYS A 616 -13.04 -14.84 -5.21
CA LYS A 616 -14.34 -14.91 -5.90
C LYS A 616 -14.22 -15.37 -7.35
N SER A 617 -13.13 -15.03 -8.04
CA SER A 617 -12.86 -15.49 -9.40
C SER A 617 -12.55 -16.99 -9.45
N GLU A 618 -11.82 -17.53 -8.47
CA GLU A 618 -11.57 -18.97 -8.37
C GLU A 618 -12.88 -19.71 -8.07
N GLU A 619 -13.71 -19.20 -7.16
CA GLU A 619 -15.04 -19.74 -6.84
C GLU A 619 -15.98 -19.82 -8.06
N LEU A 620 -15.88 -18.86 -8.99
CA LEU A 620 -16.73 -18.77 -10.19
C LEU A 620 -16.20 -19.55 -11.40
N SER A 621 -14.93 -19.96 -11.40
CA SER A 621 -14.21 -20.44 -12.60
C SER A 621 -14.29 -21.95 -12.87
N THR A 622 -14.95 -22.71 -12.00
CA THR A 622 -14.99 -24.17 -12.07
C THR A 622 -16.40 -24.68 -11.78
N ASP A 623 -16.80 -25.75 -12.47
CA ASP A 623 -17.96 -26.58 -12.14
C ASP A 623 -18.04 -26.80 -10.62
N ASN A 624 -19.28 -26.88 -10.09
CA ASN A 624 -19.78 -26.98 -8.70
C ASN A 624 -18.96 -27.68 -7.57
N ASP A 625 -17.72 -28.12 -7.81
CA ASP A 625 -16.83 -28.86 -6.92
C ASP A 625 -15.94 -28.00 -5.99
N LEU A 626 -15.82 -26.68 -6.22
CA LEU A 626 -15.00 -25.82 -5.33
C LEU A 626 -15.67 -25.47 -3.98
N THR A 627 -16.98 -25.63 -3.87
CA THR A 627 -17.71 -25.52 -2.59
C THR A 627 -17.58 -26.77 -1.73
N SER A 628 -17.04 -27.86 -2.28
CA SER A 628 -16.85 -29.12 -1.58
C SER A 628 -15.75 -29.00 -0.50
N PRO A 629 -15.87 -29.72 0.62
CA PRO A 629 -14.89 -29.68 1.69
C PRO A 629 -13.52 -30.22 1.24
N ARG A 630 -12.46 -29.78 1.92
CA ARG A 630 -11.11 -30.35 1.80
C ARG A 630 -10.69 -30.95 3.14
N ILE A 631 -10.19 -32.18 3.11
CA ILE A 631 -9.56 -32.83 4.26
C ILE A 631 -8.04 -32.80 4.08
N SER A 632 -7.32 -32.46 5.14
CA SER A 632 -5.85 -32.48 5.19
C SER A 632 -5.42 -33.43 6.30
N LEU A 633 -4.59 -34.43 5.99
CA LEU A 633 -3.96 -35.31 6.98
C LEU A 633 -2.49 -34.92 7.11
N THR A 634 -2.10 -34.33 8.24
CA THR A 634 -0.72 -33.92 8.48
C THR A 634 -0.05 -34.85 9.48
N PHE A 635 0.78 -35.75 8.96
CA PHE A 635 1.59 -36.71 9.70
C PHE A 635 2.95 -36.13 10.10
N ARG A 636 3.39 -36.49 11.30
CA ARG A 636 4.65 -36.04 11.89
C ARG A 636 5.33 -37.18 12.65
N LYS A 637 6.66 -37.09 12.77
CA LYS A 637 7.46 -37.90 13.69
C LYS A 637 7.62 -37.14 15.00
N VAL A 638 6.88 -37.56 16.01
CA VAL A 638 6.91 -36.99 17.35
C VAL A 638 7.91 -37.75 18.21
N LEU A 639 8.78 -37.02 18.90
CA LEU A 639 9.81 -37.56 19.80
C LEU A 639 9.52 -37.27 21.28
N THR A 640 8.40 -36.62 21.58
CA THR A 640 7.89 -36.44 22.93
C THR A 640 6.80 -37.47 23.20
N PHE A 641 6.81 -38.09 24.36
CA PHE A 641 5.86 -39.16 24.71
C PHE A 641 5.23 -38.88 26.07
N LYS A 642 4.04 -39.44 26.29
CA LYS A 642 3.29 -39.31 27.54
C LYS A 642 2.84 -40.69 28.03
N ASP A 643 2.98 -40.95 29.32
CA ASP A 643 2.50 -42.19 29.95
C ASP A 643 1.06 -42.06 30.49
N GLU A 644 0.57 -43.10 31.17
CA GLU A 644 -0.77 -43.13 31.77
C GLU A 644 -0.94 -42.20 32.98
N ASN A 645 0.17 -41.73 33.57
CA ASN A 645 0.21 -40.80 34.70
C ASN A 645 0.46 -39.34 34.26
N ASP A 646 0.33 -39.08 32.96
CA ASP A 646 0.60 -37.79 32.34
C ASP A 646 2.06 -37.30 32.40
N GLN A 647 3.02 -38.17 32.71
CA GLN A 647 4.44 -37.87 32.73
C GLN A 647 5.00 -37.76 31.31
N VAL A 648 5.81 -36.74 31.04
CA VAL A 648 6.34 -36.44 29.71
C VAL A 648 7.78 -36.94 29.55
N TYR A 649 8.04 -37.69 28.48
CA TYR A 649 9.34 -38.28 28.13
C TYR A 649 9.81 -37.81 26.74
N GLY A 650 11.08 -38.08 26.44
CA GLY A 650 11.69 -37.78 25.14
C GLY A 650 12.04 -36.29 24.96
N LYS A 651 12.02 -35.80 23.72
CA LYS A 651 12.56 -34.48 23.35
C LYS A 651 11.95 -33.34 24.17
N GLY A 652 10.64 -33.38 24.37
CA GLY A 652 9.88 -32.36 25.09
C GLY A 652 9.89 -32.49 26.62
N ALA A 653 10.60 -33.46 27.20
CA ALA A 653 10.58 -33.76 28.63
C ALA A 653 11.06 -32.60 29.52
N GLN A 654 11.90 -31.71 29.00
CA GLN A 654 12.30 -30.49 29.73
C GLN A 654 11.12 -29.54 30.01
N TYR A 655 10.00 -29.70 29.31
CA TYR A 655 8.75 -28.99 29.52
C TYR A 655 7.69 -30.01 29.97
N GLN A 656 7.61 -30.30 31.27
CA GLN A 656 6.68 -31.31 31.80
C GLN A 656 5.21 -30.87 31.77
N THR A 657 4.93 -29.59 31.50
CA THR A 657 3.55 -29.09 31.43
C THR A 657 2.86 -29.57 30.16
N LEU A 658 1.59 -30.00 30.33
CA LEU A 658 0.67 -30.25 29.21
C LEU A 658 0.58 -29.02 28.29
N ASN A 659 0.45 -27.85 28.88
CA ASN A 659 0.23 -26.59 28.18
C ASN A 659 1.44 -26.12 27.37
N TRP A 660 1.16 -25.35 26.32
CA TRP A 660 2.19 -24.66 25.54
C TRP A 660 2.96 -23.71 26.46
N PRO A 661 4.29 -23.82 26.59
CA PRO A 661 5.02 -23.08 27.61
C PRO A 661 4.90 -21.56 27.42
N GLU A 662 4.77 -20.81 28.52
CA GLU A 662 4.86 -19.33 28.48
C GLU A 662 6.15 -18.86 27.81
N ALA A 663 7.26 -19.59 28.03
CA ALA A 663 8.56 -19.35 27.41
C ALA A 663 8.57 -19.45 25.86
N LEU A 664 7.54 -20.07 25.27
CA LEU A 664 7.34 -20.23 23.83
C LEU A 664 6.09 -19.49 23.32
N ASN A 665 5.59 -18.52 24.14
CA ASN A 665 4.50 -17.56 23.94
C ASN A 665 3.04 -18.04 24.11
N GLY A 666 2.54 -18.18 25.35
CA GLY A 666 1.09 -18.12 25.63
C GLY A 666 0.66 -18.21 27.10
N LYS A 667 -0.29 -17.33 27.53
CA LYS A 667 -1.11 -17.44 28.76
C LYS A 667 -2.43 -18.15 28.43
N HIS A 668 -2.91 -19.04 29.28
CA HIS A 668 -4.14 -19.82 29.05
C HIS A 668 -5.38 -19.15 29.66
N ARG A 669 -6.51 -19.26 28.97
CA ARG A 669 -7.87 -18.99 29.48
C ARG A 669 -8.75 -20.15 29.04
N TYR A 670 -9.37 -20.83 29.99
CA TYR A 670 -10.16 -22.03 29.70
C TYR A 670 -11.51 -21.67 29.10
N ASP A 671 -12.05 -22.52 28.23
CA ASP A 671 -13.35 -22.27 27.57
C ASP A 671 -14.48 -22.02 28.60
N LYS A 672 -14.45 -22.75 29.72
CA LYS A 672 -15.43 -22.62 30.82
C LYS A 672 -15.35 -21.27 31.55
N GLU A 673 -14.16 -20.70 31.68
CA GLU A 673 -13.96 -19.37 32.32
C GLU A 673 -14.52 -18.23 31.46
N LEU A 674 -14.73 -18.47 30.15
CA LEU A 674 -15.41 -17.53 29.26
C LEU A 674 -16.93 -17.65 29.33
N GLU A 675 -17.47 -18.87 29.34
CA GLU A 675 -18.91 -19.11 29.46
C GLU A 675 -19.48 -18.51 30.75
N LEU A 676 -18.73 -18.60 31.87
CA LEU A 676 -19.08 -17.96 33.14
C LEU A 676 -19.05 -16.41 33.05
N SER A 677 -18.02 -15.83 32.41
CA SER A 677 -17.91 -14.37 32.27
C SER A 677 -18.95 -13.75 31.33
N LEU A 678 -19.48 -14.52 30.37
CA LEU A 678 -20.56 -14.08 29.47
C LEU A 678 -21.92 -14.11 30.17
N LEU A 679 -22.11 -15.01 31.14
CA LEU A 679 -23.33 -15.07 31.96
C LEU A 679 -23.39 -13.89 32.96
N GLU A 680 -22.27 -13.48 33.54
CA GLU A 680 -22.21 -12.31 34.45
C GLU A 680 -22.46 -10.95 33.76
N VAL A 681 -22.38 -10.89 32.42
CA VAL A 681 -22.63 -9.68 31.62
C VAL A 681 -24.09 -9.62 31.12
N ILE A 682 -24.86 -10.70 31.27
CA ILE A 682 -26.29 -10.73 30.92
C ILE A 682 -27.18 -10.40 32.14
N ASP A 683 -26.65 -10.49 33.36
CA ASP A 683 -27.33 -10.14 34.62
C ASP A 683 -26.98 -8.73 35.18
N ASN A 684 -26.31 -7.87 34.40
CA ASN A 684 -26.14 -6.43 34.67
C ASN A 684 -26.57 -5.60 33.45
#